data_AF-A0A1H5CZP7-F1
#
_entry.id   AF-A0A1H5CZP7-F1
#
_cell.length_a   1.000
_cell.length_b   1.000
_cell.length_c   1.000
_cell.angle_alpha   90.00
_cell.angle_beta   90.00
_cell.angle_gamma   90.00
#
_symmetry.space_group_name_H-M   'P 1'
#
loop_
_entity.id
_entity.type
_entity.pdbx_description
1 polymer ?
#
loop_
_entity_poly.entity_id
_entity_poly.type
_entity_poly.pdbx_seq_one_letter_code
_entity_poly.pdbx_strand_id
1 'polypeptide(L)'
;MTADGDPLRTQRATDSTTADELRAAGFDDAREIGRGGFGVVYRCTQSALDRSVAVKVLTGDLDEENRTRFLREQRAMGRLTGHPNVVSVLEVGVTDTGLPFLVMPYHPQDSLDVRIRRDGPLTTAETLRLGVKMAGALETAHRLGIVHRDVKPGNILLTDYGEPALTDFGIAHITGGFQTATGTITGSPAFTAPEVLGGDPPTPSSDVYGLGATLFAALTGHAAFERRSGEQVVAQFLRITTHKAPDLSEAGVDADVAGAVERAMSRDPLERPAAATLGEALQEIQVHRGIPVDEMSLRADTDAERDARRPARPPTGRSPARRPRPSPTSGTDAGLPLELTSFVGRRRELTETKRLLSASRLVTLTGIGGVGKTRLALRVAANTRRAFADGVRLVELGDLHDGSLLGEVVATELGLHHRSTEPLHTLVEFLQAREMLLVLDNCEQVIDAAAELTATLLRSCPGLRILATSRETLDVAGESALRVRPLTVPESDRDTSPKGLPSYDAVTLFAERAAGTVPGFEVTEDNADAVARICIRLDGLPLAIELAAARLRTMSPEQILQRLTNRYELLTRGSRSAPTRQQTLRWSIDWSYELCLPAEQQLWAQLSVFAGSFELEAAEWVYTSDPGPAGLLDLIASLVDKSILISEESNTIVRFRMLETLRDYGRDKLEQSGALSEIRRRHRSWYRQLALDAESGWISHRQVVWLARLEREQPNLREAMEFSLSEAEDSPADAGLEIATALFPFWLSRGRLREGRRWLDRALAFREEHDTALEVKALYSASILATRHEDLERATELTDRGRALAESRGTALDRALMHHATAAHALHSGDPERAVRSYTEALAVLRGANNLLAHLTALHGIGLAHEVLGHTDDATAHLEEAIRIAESHGESVTCGRSSLTLGLVMWRQGDRDRAVTLLRKGLELARLVDDPLGATWCIEILAWISAFENHFRRAAILMAAAEVLRRRVGTSTLQIPNLTGSHEECELVTRRSLGQRAFTAASHEGETLSFDAAVSYALGEAPPAAPPRADPTAALTARERQVADLVAQGLTNKAIAARLVISQRTAQGHVEHILAKLGFSSRAQIAAWVTEQADTRG
;
A
#
# COMPACT_ATOMS: atom_id res chain seq x y z
N MET A 1 -64.86 30.49 -31.77
CA MET A 1 -64.50 29.08 -31.99
C MET A 1 -63.08 28.88 -31.52
N THR A 2 -62.92 27.92 -30.63
CA THR A 2 -61.74 27.48 -29.88
C THR A 2 -60.90 26.43 -30.63
N ALA A 3 -59.70 26.17 -30.08
CA ALA A 3 -58.70 25.11 -30.36
C ALA A 3 -57.81 25.36 -31.60
N ASP A 4 -56.49 25.20 -31.60
CA ASP A 4 -55.48 24.51 -30.75
C ASP A 4 -54.20 25.39 -30.74
N GLY A 5 -53.34 25.48 -29.72
CA GLY A 5 -52.59 24.37 -29.12
C GLY A 5 -51.20 24.26 -29.76
N ASP A 6 -50.29 25.22 -29.52
CA ASP A 6 -48.88 25.16 -29.96
C ASP A 6 -47.98 24.60 -28.81
N PRO A 7 -47.36 23.41 -28.99
CA PRO A 7 -46.68 22.67 -27.93
C PRO A 7 -45.17 22.96 -27.77
N LEU A 8 -44.66 24.12 -28.23
CA LEU A 8 -43.22 24.47 -28.10
C LEU A 8 -42.92 25.62 -27.10
N ARG A 9 -43.79 25.83 -26.10
CA ARG A 9 -43.48 26.66 -24.91
C ARG A 9 -43.05 25.79 -23.72
N THR A 10 -41.95 25.07 -23.85
CA THR A 10 -41.33 24.27 -22.77
C THR A 10 -39.89 24.72 -22.50
N GLN A 11 -39.66 26.03 -22.32
CA GLN A 11 -38.35 26.61 -22.01
C GLN A 11 -38.38 27.65 -20.87
N ARG A 12 -39.15 27.40 -19.81
CA ARG A 12 -39.08 28.23 -18.59
C ARG A 12 -39.12 27.47 -17.26
N ALA A 13 -39.19 26.14 -17.28
CA ALA A 13 -39.35 25.33 -16.06
C ALA A 13 -38.04 24.69 -15.54
N THR A 14 -36.98 24.60 -16.34
CA THR A 14 -35.67 24.05 -15.94
C THR A 14 -34.67 25.11 -15.46
N ASP A 15 -34.87 26.39 -15.78
CA ASP A 15 -33.88 27.43 -15.44
C ASP A 15 -34.04 27.97 -14.01
N SER A 16 -35.21 27.85 -13.37
CA SER A 16 -35.39 28.35 -12.00
C SER A 16 -34.68 27.46 -10.97
N THR A 17 -34.66 26.14 -11.17
CA THR A 17 -33.95 25.20 -10.28
C THR A 17 -32.45 25.42 -10.31
N THR A 18 -31.84 25.58 -11.50
CA THR A 18 -30.39 25.84 -11.59
C THR A 18 -30.02 27.21 -11.03
N ALA A 19 -30.84 28.25 -11.25
CA ALA A 19 -30.59 29.57 -10.68
C ALA A 19 -30.71 29.57 -9.14
N ASP A 20 -31.64 28.79 -8.57
CA ASP A 20 -31.79 28.62 -7.13
C ASP A 20 -30.63 27.82 -6.53
N GLU A 21 -30.16 26.78 -7.21
CA GLU A 21 -28.97 26.01 -6.83
C GLU A 21 -27.69 26.85 -6.88
N LEU A 22 -27.52 27.67 -7.92
CA LEU A 22 -26.40 28.61 -8.01
C LEU A 22 -26.47 29.65 -6.88
N ARG A 23 -27.67 30.09 -6.51
CA ARG A 23 -27.86 30.98 -5.35
C ARG A 23 -27.45 30.31 -4.04
N ALA A 24 -27.84 29.05 -3.84
CA ALA A 24 -27.41 28.25 -2.68
C ALA A 24 -25.88 28.07 -2.64
N ALA A 25 -25.24 27.95 -3.81
CA ALA A 25 -23.79 27.92 -3.96
C ALA A 25 -23.09 29.30 -3.83
N GLY A 26 -23.83 30.37 -3.53
CA GLY A 26 -23.28 31.71 -3.30
C GLY A 26 -23.15 32.60 -4.55
N PHE A 27 -23.88 32.27 -5.63
CA PHE A 27 -23.94 33.01 -6.88
C PHE A 27 -25.34 33.59 -7.11
N ASP A 28 -25.50 34.88 -6.80
CA ASP A 28 -26.75 35.63 -6.97
C ASP A 28 -26.93 36.13 -8.42
N ASP A 29 -28.13 36.63 -8.73
CA ASP A 29 -28.47 37.24 -10.03
C ASP A 29 -28.14 36.42 -11.29
N ALA A 30 -28.21 35.09 -11.21
CA ALA A 30 -27.91 34.20 -12.32
C ALA A 30 -28.77 34.52 -13.57
N ARG A 31 -28.12 34.92 -14.67
CA ARG A 31 -28.73 35.16 -15.98
C ARG A 31 -28.03 34.36 -17.05
N GLU A 32 -28.75 33.53 -17.79
CA GLU A 32 -28.19 32.78 -18.91
C GLU A 32 -27.61 33.74 -19.97
N ILE A 33 -26.34 33.54 -20.33
CA ILE A 33 -25.61 34.32 -21.34
C ILE A 33 -25.15 33.47 -22.53
N GLY A 34 -25.22 32.13 -22.42
CA GLY A 34 -24.93 31.24 -23.53
C GLY A 34 -25.25 29.79 -23.21
N ARG A 35 -25.65 29.02 -24.21
CA ARG A 35 -25.95 27.59 -24.08
C ARG A 35 -25.20 26.81 -25.16
N GLY A 36 -24.30 25.94 -24.73
CA GLY A 36 -23.54 25.03 -25.61
C GLY A 36 -24.09 23.60 -25.56
N GLY A 37 -23.56 22.72 -26.41
CA GLY A 37 -23.99 21.31 -26.48
C GLY A 37 -23.75 20.48 -25.20
N PHE A 38 -23.00 21.01 -24.23
CA PHE A 38 -22.58 20.30 -23.02
C PHE A 38 -22.84 21.09 -21.72
N GLY A 39 -23.49 22.25 -21.80
CA GLY A 39 -23.75 23.06 -20.61
C GLY A 39 -24.27 24.46 -20.90
N VAL A 40 -24.75 25.12 -19.85
CA VAL A 40 -25.32 26.47 -19.86
C VAL A 40 -24.38 27.40 -19.09
N VAL A 41 -24.08 28.56 -19.64
CA VAL A 41 -23.26 29.60 -19.03
C VAL A 41 -24.18 30.70 -18.49
N TYR A 42 -24.06 30.98 -17.20
CA TYR A 42 -24.78 32.04 -16.49
C TYR A 42 -23.83 33.16 -16.11
N ARG A 43 -24.25 34.42 -16.23
CA ARG A 43 -23.64 35.54 -15.54
C ARG A 43 -24.23 35.63 -14.15
N CYS A 44 -23.39 35.59 -13.12
CA CYS A 44 -23.81 35.67 -11.73
C CYS A 44 -23.00 36.74 -10.97
N THR A 45 -23.54 37.19 -9.85
CA THR A 45 -22.86 38.03 -8.85
C THR A 45 -22.38 37.12 -7.72
N GLN A 46 -21.06 37.03 -7.50
CA GLN A 46 -20.51 36.29 -6.36
C GLN A 46 -20.49 37.19 -5.13
N SER A 47 -21.53 37.11 -4.31
CA SER A 47 -21.80 38.06 -3.21
C SER A 47 -20.72 38.12 -2.15
N ALA A 48 -19.99 37.03 -1.90
CA ALA A 48 -18.88 37.01 -0.95
C ALA A 48 -17.72 37.95 -1.34
N LEU A 49 -17.57 38.29 -2.62
CA LEU A 49 -16.45 39.07 -3.16
C LEU A 49 -16.90 40.29 -3.98
N ASP A 50 -18.20 40.54 -4.08
CA ASP A 50 -18.81 41.64 -4.87
C ASP A 50 -18.26 41.74 -6.30
N ARG A 51 -18.31 40.62 -7.04
CA ARG A 51 -17.81 40.55 -8.42
C ARG A 51 -18.76 39.83 -9.37
N SER A 52 -18.77 40.24 -10.63
CA SER A 52 -19.46 39.54 -11.72
C SER A 52 -18.60 38.39 -12.23
N VAL A 53 -19.19 37.20 -12.31
CA VAL A 53 -18.55 35.97 -12.80
C VAL A 53 -19.41 35.28 -13.85
N ALA A 54 -18.78 34.51 -14.72
CA ALA A 54 -19.46 33.57 -15.59
C ALA A 54 -19.39 32.18 -14.96
N VAL A 55 -20.54 31.52 -14.79
CA VAL A 55 -20.68 30.19 -14.22
C VAL A 55 -21.19 29.25 -15.30
N LYS A 56 -20.34 28.34 -15.76
CA LYS A 56 -20.70 27.31 -16.75
C LYS A 56 -21.14 26.05 -16.00
N VAL A 57 -22.43 25.75 -16.04
CA VAL A 57 -23.05 24.54 -15.48
C VAL A 57 -23.13 23.50 -16.59
N LEU A 58 -22.64 22.28 -16.35
CA LEU A 58 -22.70 21.21 -17.34
C LEU A 58 -23.97 20.39 -17.16
N THR A 59 -24.74 20.25 -18.24
CA THR A 59 -26.11 19.70 -18.20
C THR A 59 -26.28 18.43 -19.03
N GLY A 60 -25.19 17.80 -19.47
CA GLY A 60 -25.24 16.53 -20.21
C GLY A 60 -25.19 15.32 -19.28
N ASP A 61 -25.83 14.21 -19.67
CA ASP A 61 -25.68 12.89 -19.03
C ASP A 61 -24.22 12.45 -19.13
N LEU A 62 -23.42 12.76 -18.11
CA LEU A 62 -22.03 12.33 -18.01
C LEU A 62 -22.02 10.99 -17.27
N ASP A 63 -21.58 9.93 -17.94
CA ASP A 63 -21.21 8.69 -17.26
C ASP A 63 -20.06 8.92 -16.25
N GLU A 64 -19.86 7.97 -15.35
CA GLU A 64 -18.89 8.04 -14.24
C GLU A 64 -17.44 8.25 -14.76
N GLU A 65 -17.14 7.76 -15.96
CA GLU A 65 -15.83 7.84 -16.61
C GLU A 65 -15.56 9.24 -17.19
N ASN A 66 -16.54 9.84 -17.86
CA ASN A 66 -16.48 11.20 -18.39
C ASN A 66 -16.49 12.25 -17.26
N ARG A 67 -17.19 12.00 -16.15
CA ARG A 67 -17.11 12.85 -14.94
C ARG A 67 -15.71 12.85 -14.34
N THR A 68 -15.03 11.71 -14.36
CA THR A 68 -13.66 11.55 -13.84
C THR A 68 -12.62 12.22 -14.76
N ARG A 69 -12.77 12.07 -16.09
CA ARG A 69 -11.94 12.76 -17.09
C ARG A 69 -12.14 14.28 -17.06
N PHE A 70 -13.38 14.74 -16.91
CA PHE A 70 -13.73 16.14 -16.72
C PHE A 70 -12.99 16.75 -15.52
N LEU A 71 -13.05 16.10 -14.35
CA LEU A 71 -12.34 16.57 -13.15
C LEU A 71 -10.82 16.54 -13.30
N ARG A 72 -10.24 15.65 -14.13
CA ARG A 72 -8.80 15.64 -14.47
C ARG A 72 -8.40 16.85 -15.33
N GLU A 73 -9.16 17.15 -16.38
CA GLU A 73 -8.90 18.30 -17.27
C GLU A 73 -9.10 19.64 -16.54
N GLN A 74 -10.08 19.74 -15.63
CA GLN A 74 -10.28 20.93 -14.79
C GLN A 74 -9.11 21.19 -13.81
N ARG A 75 -8.49 20.13 -13.28
CA ARG A 75 -7.28 20.25 -12.43
C ARG A 75 -6.05 20.66 -13.24
N ALA A 76 -5.97 20.27 -14.51
CA ALA A 76 -4.91 20.67 -15.42
C ALA A 76 -5.04 22.17 -15.80
N MET A 77 -6.27 22.67 -16.00
CA MET A 77 -6.54 24.10 -16.23
C MET A 77 -6.10 24.99 -15.06
N GLY A 78 -6.18 24.49 -13.82
CA GLY A 78 -5.65 25.16 -12.63
C GLY A 78 -4.13 25.46 -12.69
N ARG A 79 -3.37 24.78 -13.57
CA ARG A 79 -1.93 25.05 -13.78
C ARG A 79 -1.66 26.15 -14.82
N LEU A 80 -2.64 26.40 -15.69
CA LEU A 80 -2.66 27.50 -16.67
C LEU A 80 -3.12 28.83 -16.04
N THR A 81 -3.61 28.80 -14.80
CA THR A 81 -4.05 29.99 -14.07
C THR A 81 -2.88 30.96 -13.91
N GLY A 82 -3.08 32.20 -14.40
CA GLY A 82 -2.05 33.24 -14.45
C GLY A 82 -1.40 33.48 -15.82
N HIS A 83 -1.72 32.69 -16.86
CA HIS A 83 -1.32 33.05 -18.24
C HIS A 83 -2.21 34.19 -18.77
N PRO A 84 -1.66 35.25 -19.38
CA PRO A 84 -2.43 36.44 -19.79
C PRO A 84 -3.47 36.15 -20.89
N ASN A 85 -3.24 35.13 -21.71
CA ASN A 85 -4.11 34.74 -22.83
C ASN A 85 -4.88 33.42 -22.62
N VAL A 86 -5.03 32.96 -21.38
CA VAL A 86 -5.93 31.82 -21.03
C VAL A 86 -6.91 32.29 -19.97
N VAL A 87 -8.21 32.02 -20.17
CA VAL A 87 -9.23 32.40 -19.20
C VAL A 87 -9.02 31.63 -17.90
N SER A 88 -8.83 32.38 -16.81
CA SER A 88 -8.53 31.78 -15.51
C SER A 88 -9.77 31.15 -14.90
N VAL A 89 -9.60 29.98 -14.29
CA VAL A 89 -10.63 29.33 -13.48
C VAL A 89 -10.56 29.89 -12.06
N LEU A 90 -11.65 30.50 -11.59
CA LEU A 90 -11.72 31.10 -10.26
C LEU A 90 -12.15 30.08 -9.21
N GLU A 91 -13.10 29.21 -9.57
CA GLU A 91 -13.72 28.25 -8.68
C GLU A 91 -14.34 27.10 -9.48
N VAL A 92 -14.36 25.91 -8.90
CA VAL A 92 -15.04 24.72 -9.45
C VAL A 92 -15.87 24.13 -8.34
N GLY A 93 -17.11 23.75 -8.66
CA GLY A 93 -18.03 23.19 -7.68
C GLY A 93 -18.99 22.19 -8.30
N VAL A 94 -19.89 21.70 -7.46
CA VAL A 94 -20.99 20.83 -7.84
C VAL A 94 -22.23 21.41 -7.18
N THR A 95 -23.34 21.53 -7.91
CA THR A 95 -24.62 21.95 -7.34
C THR A 95 -25.19 20.88 -6.41
N ASP A 96 -26.19 21.21 -5.60
CA ASP A 96 -26.81 20.27 -4.66
C ASP A 96 -27.40 19.02 -5.34
N THR A 97 -27.77 19.12 -6.61
CA THR A 97 -28.28 18.01 -7.43
C THR A 97 -27.18 17.23 -8.14
N GLY A 98 -25.91 17.56 -7.91
CA GLY A 98 -24.77 16.83 -8.46
C GLY A 98 -24.26 17.34 -9.80
N LEU A 99 -24.74 18.49 -10.30
CA LEU A 99 -24.27 19.06 -11.57
C LEU A 99 -22.95 19.82 -11.38
N PRO A 100 -21.88 19.48 -12.10
CA PRO A 100 -20.63 20.20 -12.00
C PRO A 100 -20.74 21.60 -12.64
N PHE A 101 -20.14 22.60 -11.99
CA PHE A 101 -20.05 23.95 -12.51
C PHE A 101 -18.63 24.52 -12.42
N LEU A 102 -18.33 25.42 -13.36
CA LEU A 102 -17.05 26.12 -13.49
C LEU A 102 -17.27 27.63 -13.42
N VAL A 103 -16.54 28.31 -12.53
CA VAL A 103 -16.60 29.77 -12.36
C VAL A 103 -15.37 30.41 -13.00
N MET A 104 -15.60 31.36 -13.89
CA MET A 104 -14.57 32.11 -14.61
C MET A 104 -14.89 33.62 -14.57
N PRO A 105 -13.91 34.50 -14.82
CA PRO A 105 -14.18 35.93 -14.99
C PRO A 105 -15.22 36.14 -16.09
N TYR A 106 -16.20 37.01 -15.83
CA TYR A 106 -17.13 37.42 -16.88
C TYR A 106 -16.46 38.47 -17.77
N HIS A 107 -16.40 38.20 -19.08
CA HIS A 107 -15.86 39.12 -20.07
C HIS A 107 -16.99 39.72 -20.93
N PRO A 108 -17.28 41.03 -20.81
CA PRO A 108 -18.42 41.68 -21.46
C PRO A 108 -18.20 41.96 -22.96
N GLN A 109 -16.96 41.84 -23.47
CA GLN A 109 -16.66 42.07 -24.90
C GLN A 109 -16.97 40.86 -25.80
N ASP A 110 -17.47 39.76 -25.23
CA ASP A 110 -17.88 38.53 -25.93
C ASP A 110 -16.72 37.82 -26.66
N SER A 111 -17.04 36.83 -27.48
CA SER A 111 -16.10 36.03 -28.26
C SER A 111 -15.64 36.72 -29.56
N LEU A 112 -14.49 36.28 -30.06
CA LEU A 112 -13.93 36.70 -31.34
C LEU A 112 -14.90 36.43 -32.50
N ASP A 113 -15.66 35.34 -32.44
CA ASP A 113 -16.69 35.01 -33.44
C ASP A 113 -17.79 36.09 -33.54
N VAL A 114 -18.25 36.60 -32.38
CA VAL A 114 -19.22 37.70 -32.34
C VAL A 114 -18.59 39.00 -32.87
N ARG A 115 -17.32 39.27 -32.56
CA ARG A 115 -16.57 40.42 -33.08
C ARG A 115 -16.42 40.37 -34.61
N ILE A 116 -16.10 39.20 -35.19
CA ILE A 116 -15.98 39.04 -36.64
C ILE A 116 -17.34 39.24 -37.32
N ARG A 117 -18.41 38.66 -36.77
CA ARG A 117 -19.75 38.82 -37.35
C ARG A 117 -20.31 40.24 -37.26
N ARG A 118 -19.99 40.97 -36.19
CA ARG A 118 -20.50 42.34 -35.97
C ARG A 118 -19.74 43.37 -36.79
N ASP A 119 -18.41 43.28 -36.79
CA ASP A 119 -17.53 44.35 -37.25
C ASP A 119 -16.72 43.97 -38.51
N GLY A 120 -16.89 42.73 -39.01
CA GLY A 120 -16.19 42.20 -40.18
C GLY A 120 -14.83 41.56 -39.87
N PRO A 121 -14.09 41.15 -40.92
CA PRO A 121 -12.76 40.55 -40.78
C PRO A 121 -11.77 41.46 -40.03
N LEU A 122 -10.81 40.85 -39.34
CA LEU A 122 -9.73 41.54 -38.64
C LEU A 122 -8.69 42.04 -39.64
N THR A 123 -8.06 43.16 -39.31
CA THR A 123 -6.90 43.64 -40.08
C THR A 123 -5.71 42.67 -39.92
N THR A 124 -4.78 42.68 -40.86
CA THR A 124 -3.57 41.84 -40.81
C THR A 124 -2.80 42.01 -39.50
N ALA A 125 -2.72 43.25 -38.97
CA ALA A 125 -2.04 43.52 -37.71
C ALA A 125 -2.77 42.89 -36.50
N GLU A 126 -4.10 42.97 -36.47
CA GLU A 126 -4.91 42.36 -35.40
C GLU A 126 -4.86 40.82 -35.48
N THR A 127 -4.87 40.24 -36.67
CA THR A 127 -4.72 38.78 -36.88
C THR A 127 -3.35 38.28 -36.43
N LEU A 128 -2.26 38.99 -36.76
CA LEU A 128 -0.93 38.61 -36.31
C LEU A 128 -0.83 38.63 -34.78
N ARG A 129 -1.36 39.69 -34.15
CA ARG A 129 -1.45 39.82 -32.68
C ARG A 129 -2.22 38.67 -32.05
N LEU A 130 -3.37 38.30 -32.63
CA LEU A 130 -4.16 37.16 -32.20
C LEU A 130 -3.35 35.86 -32.29
N GLY A 131 -2.70 35.62 -33.43
CA GLY A 131 -1.94 34.40 -33.68
C GLY A 131 -0.77 34.23 -32.72
N VAL A 132 0.02 35.28 -32.46
CA VAL A 132 1.14 35.25 -31.51
C VAL A 132 0.66 34.92 -30.08
N LYS A 133 -0.45 35.54 -29.65
CA LYS A 133 -0.99 35.36 -28.29
C LYS A 133 -1.60 33.98 -28.09
N MET A 134 -2.34 33.48 -29.07
CA MET A 134 -2.90 32.13 -29.02
C MET A 134 -1.82 31.06 -29.16
N ALA A 135 -0.78 31.30 -29.97
CA ALA A 135 0.39 30.42 -30.03
C ALA A 135 1.08 30.28 -28.67
N GLY A 136 1.30 31.39 -27.94
CA GLY A 136 1.84 31.34 -26.57
C GLY A 136 0.94 30.59 -25.58
N ALA A 137 -0.38 30.80 -25.67
CA ALA A 137 -1.36 30.08 -24.85
C ALA A 137 -1.35 28.57 -25.12
N LEU A 138 -1.36 28.17 -26.40
CA LEU A 138 -1.32 26.77 -26.82
C LEU A 138 0.01 26.12 -26.48
N GLU A 139 1.14 26.78 -26.74
CA GLU A 139 2.46 26.28 -26.37
C GLU A 139 2.57 26.04 -24.86
N THR A 140 2.09 26.99 -24.05
CA THR A 140 2.06 26.82 -22.59
C THR A 140 1.18 25.63 -22.18
N ALA A 141 0.06 25.39 -22.86
CA ALA A 141 -0.78 24.22 -22.64
C ALA A 141 -0.10 22.92 -23.08
N HIS A 142 0.52 22.90 -24.27
CA HIS A 142 1.22 21.74 -24.83
C HIS A 142 2.41 21.30 -23.97
N ARG A 143 3.18 22.25 -23.42
CA ARG A 143 4.25 21.97 -22.44
C ARG A 143 3.76 21.33 -21.14
N LEU A 144 2.49 21.55 -20.80
CA LEU A 144 1.84 20.93 -19.65
C LEU A 144 1.10 19.63 -20.03
N GLY A 145 1.25 19.16 -21.28
CA GLY A 145 0.59 17.95 -21.80
C GLY A 145 -0.91 18.15 -22.09
N ILE A 146 -1.38 19.39 -22.22
CA ILE A 146 -2.79 19.72 -22.42
C ILE A 146 -3.03 20.08 -23.89
N VAL A 147 -3.90 19.33 -24.57
CA VAL A 147 -4.40 19.63 -25.93
C VAL A 147 -5.80 20.27 -25.80
N HIS A 148 -6.04 21.39 -26.50
CA HIS A 148 -7.29 22.17 -26.41
C HIS A 148 -8.48 21.49 -27.10
N ARG A 149 -8.26 20.83 -28.24
CA ARG A 149 -9.22 20.01 -29.03
C ARG A 149 -10.33 20.77 -29.78
N ASP A 150 -10.65 22.00 -29.41
CA ASP A 150 -11.69 22.82 -30.09
C ASP A 150 -11.26 24.29 -30.26
N VAL A 151 -10.10 24.55 -30.85
CA VAL A 151 -9.61 25.92 -31.09
C VAL A 151 -10.42 26.56 -32.23
N LYS A 152 -11.21 27.58 -31.91
CA LYS A 152 -12.06 28.31 -32.87
C LYS A 152 -12.39 29.73 -32.38
N PRO A 153 -12.85 30.65 -33.25
CA PRO A 153 -13.22 32.01 -32.86
C PRO A 153 -14.24 32.09 -31.71
N GLY A 154 -15.16 31.12 -31.60
CA GLY A 154 -16.17 31.11 -30.53
C GLY A 154 -15.60 30.82 -29.14
N ASN A 155 -14.42 30.21 -29.06
CA ASN A 155 -13.75 29.84 -27.80
C ASN A 155 -12.62 30.82 -27.45
N ILE A 156 -12.52 31.96 -28.13
CA ILE A 156 -11.57 33.03 -27.81
C ILE A 156 -12.37 34.23 -27.33
N LEU A 157 -12.28 34.54 -26.04
CA LEU A 157 -12.95 35.69 -25.43
C LEU A 157 -12.06 36.93 -25.48
N LEU A 158 -12.69 38.10 -25.60
CA LEU A 158 -12.00 39.39 -25.48
C LEU A 158 -12.14 39.91 -24.05
N THR A 159 -11.01 40.13 -23.38
CA THR A 159 -10.99 40.70 -22.03
C THR A 159 -11.42 42.18 -22.03
N ASP A 160 -11.63 42.77 -20.86
CA ASP A 160 -11.96 44.21 -20.73
C ASP A 160 -10.91 45.14 -21.35
N TYR A 161 -9.68 44.67 -21.49
CA TYR A 161 -8.56 45.40 -22.08
C TYR A 161 -8.39 45.09 -23.59
N GLY A 162 -9.31 44.34 -24.20
CA GLY A 162 -9.24 43.96 -25.61
C GLY A 162 -8.16 42.91 -25.92
N GLU A 163 -7.67 42.21 -24.89
CA GLU A 163 -6.73 41.10 -25.06
C GLU A 163 -7.47 39.78 -25.33
N PRO A 164 -7.04 38.96 -26.30
CA PRO A 164 -7.65 37.66 -26.57
C PRO A 164 -7.24 36.63 -25.51
N ALA A 165 -8.21 35.88 -25.02
CA ALA A 165 -8.01 34.80 -24.05
C ALA A 165 -8.75 33.53 -24.48
N LEU A 166 -8.03 32.42 -24.54
CA LEU A 166 -8.58 31.12 -24.92
C LEU A 166 -9.38 30.53 -23.74
N THR A 167 -10.60 30.07 -24.02
CA THR A 167 -11.51 29.41 -23.07
C THR A 167 -11.94 28.05 -23.60
N ASP A 168 -12.63 27.26 -22.78
CA ASP A 168 -13.25 25.99 -23.21
C ASP A 168 -12.26 24.92 -23.71
N PHE A 169 -11.14 24.73 -23.01
CA PHE A 169 -10.24 23.60 -23.29
C PHE A 169 -10.97 22.27 -23.03
N GLY A 170 -11.16 21.48 -24.08
CA GLY A 170 -11.30 20.02 -24.02
C GLY A 170 -12.50 19.39 -23.32
N ILE A 171 -13.38 20.13 -22.64
CA ILE A 171 -14.51 19.61 -21.81
C ILE A 171 -15.51 18.73 -22.61
N ALA A 172 -15.43 18.67 -23.94
CA ALA A 172 -16.54 18.30 -24.82
C ALA A 172 -16.27 17.22 -25.90
N HIS A 173 -15.14 16.50 -25.87
CA HIS A 173 -14.93 15.39 -26.81
C HIS A 173 -14.72 14.05 -26.09
N ILE A 174 -15.85 13.39 -25.86
CA ILE A 174 -15.98 12.00 -25.44
C ILE A 174 -15.40 11.11 -26.55
N THR A 175 -14.51 10.17 -26.19
CA THR A 175 -13.95 9.20 -27.12
C THR A 175 -15.03 8.19 -27.50
N GLY A 176 -15.67 8.44 -28.63
CA GLY A 176 -16.68 7.59 -29.27
C GLY A 176 -17.12 8.32 -30.52
N GLY A 177 -16.70 7.85 -31.70
CA GLY A 177 -16.78 8.62 -32.94
C GLY A 177 -18.16 9.24 -33.19
N PHE A 178 -18.21 10.56 -33.40
CA PHE A 178 -19.29 11.35 -34.01
C PHE A 178 -20.76 10.93 -33.78
N GLN A 179 -21.10 10.27 -32.67
CA GLN A 179 -22.46 9.82 -32.38
C GLN A 179 -22.78 10.08 -30.92
N THR A 180 -23.49 11.18 -30.69
CA THR A 180 -24.39 11.28 -29.54
C THR A 180 -25.64 10.45 -29.82
N ALA A 181 -26.33 9.99 -28.77
CA ALA A 181 -27.59 9.22 -28.85
C ALA A 181 -28.73 9.93 -29.63
N THR A 182 -28.54 11.21 -29.98
CA THR A 182 -29.46 12.05 -30.75
C THR A 182 -28.97 12.41 -32.17
N GLY A 183 -27.90 11.77 -32.67
CA GLY A 183 -27.41 11.97 -34.04
C GLY A 183 -26.82 13.36 -34.31
N THR A 184 -26.39 14.08 -33.27
CA THR A 184 -25.84 15.43 -33.38
C THR A 184 -24.32 15.38 -33.25
N ILE A 185 -23.63 15.76 -34.33
CA ILE A 185 -22.17 15.89 -34.40
C ILE A 185 -21.73 16.98 -33.41
N THR A 186 -21.03 16.57 -32.36
CA THR A 186 -20.44 17.46 -31.36
C THR A 186 -19.08 17.91 -31.89
N GLY A 187 -18.97 19.17 -32.28
CA GLY A 187 -17.77 19.79 -32.87
C GLY A 187 -18.14 20.75 -34.00
N SER A 188 -17.31 21.77 -34.27
CA SER A 188 -17.47 22.66 -35.42
C SER A 188 -16.56 22.17 -36.55
N PRO A 189 -17.06 21.38 -37.53
CA PRO A 189 -16.24 20.67 -38.51
C PRO A 189 -15.21 21.57 -39.21
N ALA A 190 -15.57 22.82 -39.46
CA ALA A 190 -14.75 23.78 -40.21
C ALA A 190 -13.42 24.16 -39.53
N PHE A 191 -13.24 23.87 -38.24
CA PHE A 191 -12.02 24.17 -37.47
C PHE A 191 -11.29 22.91 -36.97
N THR A 192 -11.83 21.73 -37.23
CA THR A 192 -11.26 20.44 -36.79
C THR A 192 -10.26 19.91 -37.81
N ALA A 193 -9.13 19.39 -37.35
CA ALA A 193 -8.08 18.85 -38.20
C ALA A 193 -8.54 17.59 -38.99
N PRO A 194 -8.06 17.37 -40.22
CA PRO A 194 -8.48 16.25 -41.06
C PRO A 194 -8.31 14.87 -40.42
N GLU A 195 -7.21 14.64 -39.71
CA GLU A 195 -6.92 13.40 -39.01
C GLU A 195 -7.90 13.14 -37.86
N VAL A 196 -8.29 14.19 -37.14
CA VAL A 196 -9.29 14.10 -36.05
C VAL A 196 -10.69 13.81 -36.59
N LEU A 197 -11.04 14.39 -37.75
CA LEU A 197 -12.27 14.02 -38.47
C LEU A 197 -12.23 12.58 -39.03
N GLY A 198 -11.03 12.07 -39.31
CA GLY A 198 -10.77 10.70 -39.75
C GLY A 198 -10.83 9.64 -38.64
N GLY A 199 -10.83 10.08 -37.37
CA GLY A 199 -10.93 9.22 -36.19
C GLY A 199 -9.67 9.12 -35.33
N ASP A 200 -8.58 9.80 -35.72
CA ASP A 200 -7.35 9.84 -34.92
C ASP A 200 -7.53 10.72 -33.67
N PRO A 201 -6.82 10.43 -32.57
CA PRO A 201 -6.91 11.24 -31.36
C PRO A 201 -6.35 12.66 -31.59
N PRO A 202 -6.94 13.71 -30.99
CA PRO A 202 -6.39 15.07 -31.05
C PRO A 202 -4.98 15.16 -30.45
N THR A 203 -4.09 15.90 -31.13
CA THR A 203 -2.68 16.12 -30.77
C THR A 203 -2.35 17.62 -30.72
N PRO A 204 -1.19 18.04 -30.18
CA PRO A 204 -0.73 19.43 -30.30
C PRO A 204 -0.75 19.96 -31.75
N SER A 205 -0.39 19.12 -32.72
CA SER A 205 -0.44 19.46 -34.15
C SER A 205 -1.88 19.72 -34.66
N SER A 206 -2.88 19.06 -34.10
CA SER A 206 -4.29 19.33 -34.41
C SER A 206 -4.80 20.67 -33.83
N ASP A 207 -4.29 21.12 -32.68
CA ASP A 207 -4.60 22.46 -32.14
C ASP A 207 -3.98 23.56 -33.02
N VAL A 208 -2.77 23.34 -33.54
CA VAL A 208 -2.12 24.25 -34.48
C VAL A 208 -2.95 24.38 -35.76
N TYR A 209 -3.53 23.29 -36.26
CA TYR A 209 -4.48 23.35 -37.37
C TYR A 209 -5.72 24.19 -37.01
N GLY A 210 -6.31 23.98 -35.83
CA GLY A 210 -7.46 24.77 -35.36
C GLY A 210 -7.13 26.27 -35.22
N LEU A 211 -5.92 26.61 -34.76
CA LEU A 211 -5.43 27.98 -34.75
C LEU A 211 -5.27 28.53 -36.18
N GLY A 212 -4.69 27.77 -37.10
CA GLY A 212 -4.61 28.14 -38.52
C GLY A 212 -5.98 28.44 -39.13
N ALA A 213 -6.96 27.56 -38.90
CA ALA A 213 -8.35 27.76 -39.35
C ALA A 213 -9.02 28.98 -38.70
N THR A 214 -8.68 29.28 -37.44
CA THR A 214 -9.13 30.49 -36.72
C THR A 214 -8.54 31.76 -37.34
N LEU A 215 -7.25 31.75 -37.68
CA LEU A 215 -6.60 32.88 -38.35
C LEU A 215 -7.14 33.10 -39.76
N PHE A 216 -7.43 32.02 -40.50
CA PHE A 216 -8.12 32.09 -41.78
C PHE A 216 -9.48 32.81 -41.64
N ALA A 217 -10.27 32.41 -40.64
CA ALA A 217 -11.58 33.01 -40.39
C ALA A 217 -11.48 34.48 -39.94
N ALA A 218 -10.46 34.82 -39.15
CA ALA A 218 -10.18 36.20 -38.76
C ALA A 218 -9.86 37.07 -39.98
N LEU A 219 -9.10 36.56 -40.97
CA LEU A 219 -8.70 37.32 -42.17
C LEU A 219 -9.81 37.45 -43.22
N THR A 220 -10.63 36.41 -43.38
CA THR A 220 -11.62 36.34 -44.48
C THR A 220 -13.06 36.59 -44.02
N GLY A 221 -13.32 36.53 -42.71
CA GLY A 221 -14.65 36.66 -42.11
C GLY A 221 -15.48 35.38 -42.16
N HIS A 222 -14.97 34.29 -42.76
CA HIS A 222 -15.65 33.00 -42.84
C HIS A 222 -14.65 31.84 -42.69
N ALA A 223 -15.10 30.65 -42.32
CA ALA A 223 -14.20 29.50 -42.21
C ALA A 223 -13.76 28.99 -43.59
N ALA A 224 -12.56 28.41 -43.68
CA ALA A 224 -12.01 27.85 -44.94
C ALA A 224 -12.92 26.78 -45.56
N PHE A 225 -13.53 25.96 -44.72
CA PHE A 225 -14.47 24.92 -45.12
C PHE A 225 -15.85 25.15 -44.51
N GLU A 226 -16.44 26.33 -44.76
CA GLU A 226 -17.80 26.61 -44.34
C GLU A 226 -18.83 25.70 -45.04
N ARG A 227 -19.89 25.36 -44.30
CA ARG A 227 -20.99 24.52 -44.78
C ARG A 227 -21.84 25.33 -45.76
N ARG A 228 -22.02 24.81 -46.98
CA ARG A 228 -22.88 25.41 -48.00
C ARG A 228 -24.35 25.18 -47.64
N SER A 229 -25.21 26.11 -48.01
CA SER A 229 -26.66 25.98 -47.80
C SER A 229 -27.19 24.70 -48.48
N GLY A 230 -27.88 23.84 -47.71
CA GLY A 230 -28.37 22.54 -48.18
C GLY A 230 -27.34 21.40 -48.21
N GLU A 231 -26.08 21.65 -47.86
CA GLU A 231 -25.01 20.63 -47.82
C GLU A 231 -25.18 19.72 -46.59
N GLN A 232 -25.04 18.41 -46.78
CA GLN A 232 -24.98 17.46 -45.65
C GLN A 232 -23.63 17.59 -44.93
N VAL A 233 -23.61 17.41 -43.61
CA VAL A 233 -22.38 17.56 -42.79
C VAL A 233 -21.27 16.61 -43.26
N VAL A 234 -21.63 15.42 -43.75
CA VAL A 234 -20.69 14.45 -44.33
C VAL A 234 -19.98 15.00 -45.59
N ALA A 235 -20.65 15.81 -46.40
CA ALA A 235 -20.02 16.45 -47.57
C ALA A 235 -19.01 17.53 -47.16
N GLN A 236 -19.28 18.24 -46.06
CA GLN A 236 -18.32 19.17 -45.44
C GLN A 236 -17.08 18.41 -44.92
N PHE A 237 -17.25 17.28 -44.23
CA PHE A 237 -16.14 16.42 -43.78
C PHE A 237 -15.28 15.90 -44.93
N LEU A 238 -15.91 15.44 -46.02
CA LEU A 238 -15.19 15.02 -47.21
C LEU A 238 -14.37 16.16 -47.78
N ARG A 239 -14.91 17.39 -47.84
CA ARG A 239 -14.13 18.55 -48.31
C ARG A 239 -12.92 18.83 -47.44
N ILE A 240 -13.07 18.82 -46.12
CA ILE A 240 -11.96 19.07 -45.18
C ILE A 240 -10.87 18.00 -45.31
N THR A 241 -11.26 16.73 -45.49
CA THR A 241 -10.32 15.60 -45.57
C THR A 241 -9.69 15.42 -46.95
N THR A 242 -10.29 15.93 -48.02
CA THR A 242 -9.86 15.65 -49.41
C THR A 242 -9.35 16.87 -50.18
N HIS A 243 -9.88 18.07 -49.95
CA HIS A 243 -9.50 19.28 -50.69
C HIS A 243 -8.37 20.02 -49.98
N LYS A 244 -7.56 20.78 -50.74
CA LYS A 244 -6.63 21.76 -50.15
C LYS A 244 -7.42 22.96 -49.61
N ALA A 245 -6.89 23.61 -48.58
CA ALA A 245 -7.46 24.86 -48.09
C ALA A 245 -7.47 25.92 -49.22
N PRO A 246 -8.47 26.83 -49.25
CA PRO A 246 -8.51 27.91 -50.22
C PRO A 246 -7.25 28.79 -50.12
N ASP A 247 -6.73 29.23 -51.27
CA ASP A 247 -5.58 30.11 -51.36
C ASP A 247 -5.94 31.51 -50.83
N LEU A 248 -5.24 31.96 -49.78
CA LEU A 248 -5.51 33.25 -49.14
C LEU A 248 -5.05 34.45 -50.00
N SER A 249 -4.20 34.22 -51.01
CA SER A 249 -3.80 35.27 -51.95
C SER A 249 -4.98 35.76 -52.82
N GLU A 250 -5.97 34.90 -53.08
CA GLU A 250 -7.20 35.28 -53.78
C GLU A 250 -8.09 36.21 -52.94
N ALA A 251 -7.94 36.18 -51.61
CA ALA A 251 -8.63 37.06 -50.65
C ALA A 251 -7.87 38.37 -50.37
N GLY A 252 -6.78 38.64 -51.10
CA GLY A 252 -5.97 39.86 -50.92
C GLY A 252 -5.08 39.83 -49.68
N VAL A 253 -4.81 38.66 -49.10
CA VAL A 253 -3.86 38.47 -48.00
C VAL A 253 -2.45 38.35 -48.56
N ASP A 254 -1.50 39.00 -47.91
CA ASP A 254 -0.10 38.97 -48.34
C ASP A 254 0.56 37.59 -48.19
N ALA A 255 1.52 37.30 -49.07
CA ALA A 255 2.10 35.97 -49.25
C ALA A 255 2.81 35.40 -48.00
N ASP A 256 3.42 36.25 -47.17
CA ASP A 256 4.08 35.85 -45.92
C ASP A 256 3.08 35.39 -44.86
N VAL A 257 1.96 36.12 -44.69
CA VAL A 257 0.86 35.77 -43.79
C VAL A 257 0.10 34.55 -44.29
N ALA A 258 -0.21 34.51 -45.60
CA ALA A 258 -0.85 33.35 -46.24
C ALA A 258 -0.02 32.08 -46.04
N GLY A 259 1.30 32.13 -46.28
CA GLY A 259 2.19 30.98 -46.11
C GLY A 259 2.36 30.51 -44.66
N ALA A 260 2.17 31.36 -43.66
CA ALA A 260 2.14 30.94 -42.26
C ALA A 260 0.84 30.19 -41.93
N VAL A 261 -0.31 30.72 -42.37
CA VAL A 261 -1.63 30.10 -42.15
C VAL A 261 -1.77 28.78 -42.91
N GLU A 262 -1.30 28.70 -44.16
CA GLU A 262 -1.33 27.49 -44.97
C GLU A 262 -0.47 26.36 -44.38
N ARG A 263 0.72 26.68 -43.85
CA ARG A 263 1.56 25.71 -43.14
C ARG A 263 0.90 25.20 -41.87
N ALA A 264 0.28 26.07 -41.08
CA ALA A 264 -0.48 25.66 -39.90
C ALA A 264 -1.68 24.78 -40.27
N MET A 265 -2.30 25.01 -41.43
CA MET A 265 -3.43 24.22 -41.96
C MET A 265 -2.99 23.07 -42.89
N SER A 266 -1.72 22.63 -42.84
CA SER A 266 -1.26 21.50 -43.66
C SER A 266 -2.08 20.24 -43.39
N ARG A 267 -2.35 19.45 -44.43
CA ARG A 267 -3.05 18.16 -44.26
C ARG A 267 -2.19 17.11 -43.57
N ASP A 268 -0.87 17.19 -43.74
CA ASP A 268 0.07 16.33 -43.05
C ASP A 268 0.41 16.95 -41.68
N PRO A 269 0.10 16.28 -40.56
CA PRO A 269 0.40 16.77 -39.22
C PRO A 269 1.91 17.01 -38.97
N LEU A 270 2.80 16.32 -39.69
CA LEU A 270 4.26 16.45 -39.54
C LEU A 270 4.82 17.72 -40.22
N GLU A 271 4.10 18.26 -41.20
CA GLU A 271 4.47 19.50 -41.89
C GLU A 271 3.99 20.75 -41.14
N ARG A 272 3.18 20.58 -40.08
CA ARG A 272 2.71 21.70 -39.26
C ARG A 272 3.79 22.09 -38.25
N PRO A 273 4.07 23.39 -38.07
CA PRO A 273 4.98 23.85 -37.04
C PRO A 273 4.42 23.56 -35.63
N ALA A 274 5.30 23.49 -34.62
CA ALA A 274 4.87 23.59 -33.24
C ALA A 274 4.25 24.97 -32.96
N ALA A 275 3.44 25.09 -31.90
CA ALA A 275 2.78 26.35 -31.55
C ALA A 275 3.80 27.49 -31.33
N ALA A 276 4.89 27.25 -30.61
CA ALA A 276 5.99 28.22 -30.46
C ALA A 276 6.56 28.68 -31.81
N THR A 277 6.88 27.74 -32.71
CA THR A 277 7.47 28.04 -34.03
C THR A 277 6.49 28.82 -34.92
N LEU A 278 5.20 28.53 -34.84
CA LEU A 278 4.18 29.34 -35.51
C LEU A 278 4.15 30.77 -34.93
N GLY A 279 4.20 30.91 -33.60
CA GLY A 279 4.27 32.21 -32.94
C GLY A 279 5.50 33.03 -33.35
N GLU A 280 6.68 32.41 -33.37
CA GLU A 280 7.94 33.02 -33.82
C GLU A 280 7.85 33.48 -35.28
N ALA A 281 7.31 32.65 -36.17
CA ALA A 281 7.12 33.01 -37.57
C ALA A 281 6.17 34.21 -37.74
N LEU A 282 5.11 34.31 -36.93
CA LEU A 282 4.21 35.46 -36.93
C LEU A 282 4.90 36.72 -36.37
N GLN A 283 5.75 36.59 -35.34
CA GLN A 283 6.57 37.70 -34.83
C GLN A 283 7.58 38.20 -35.87
N GLU A 284 8.23 37.31 -36.63
CA GLU A 284 9.12 37.69 -37.74
C GLU A 284 8.37 38.49 -38.82
N ILE A 285 7.13 38.09 -39.14
CA ILE A 285 6.26 38.84 -40.06
C ILE A 285 5.93 40.23 -39.50
N GLN A 286 5.66 40.35 -38.19
CA GLN A 286 5.46 41.66 -37.54
C GLN A 286 6.70 42.54 -37.68
N VAL A 287 7.90 42.00 -37.42
CA VAL A 287 9.19 42.71 -37.58
C VAL A 287 9.37 43.21 -39.01
N HIS A 288 9.21 42.33 -40.01
CA HIS A 288 9.40 42.68 -41.41
C HIS A 288 8.45 43.77 -41.91
N ARG A 289 7.26 43.87 -41.30
CA ARG A 289 6.21 44.83 -41.67
C ARG A 289 6.22 46.10 -40.84
N GLY A 290 7.14 46.24 -39.88
CA GLY A 290 7.18 47.38 -38.96
C GLY A 290 5.96 47.45 -38.03
N ILE A 291 5.28 46.33 -37.81
CA ILE A 291 4.22 46.19 -36.81
C ILE A 291 4.90 45.95 -35.45
N PRO A 292 4.43 46.55 -34.35
CA PRO A 292 4.96 46.23 -33.02
C PRO A 292 4.92 44.72 -32.76
N VAL A 293 6.06 44.15 -32.37
CA VAL A 293 6.17 42.72 -32.08
C VAL A 293 5.41 42.42 -30.79
N ASP A 294 4.38 41.59 -30.88
CA ASP A 294 3.64 41.16 -29.70
C ASP A 294 4.46 40.17 -28.88
N GLU A 295 4.35 40.26 -27.56
CA GLU A 295 5.01 39.33 -26.65
C GLU A 295 4.30 37.97 -26.66
N MET A 296 5.01 36.92 -27.07
CA MET A 296 4.57 35.55 -26.87
C MET A 296 4.89 35.18 -25.41
N SER A 297 3.89 35.30 -24.53
CA SER A 297 4.04 34.98 -23.12
C SER A 297 4.33 33.49 -22.94
N LEU A 298 5.59 33.15 -22.68
CA LEU A 298 6.02 31.82 -22.28
C LEU A 298 6.50 31.91 -20.84
N ARG A 299 6.11 30.97 -19.97
CA ARG A 299 6.62 30.94 -18.59
C ARG A 299 8.15 30.80 -18.64
N ALA A 300 8.86 31.83 -18.21
CA ALA A 300 10.31 31.79 -18.01
C ALA A 300 10.63 30.86 -16.84
N ASP A 301 11.55 29.92 -17.06
CA ASP A 301 12.24 29.23 -15.96
C ASP A 301 12.92 30.30 -15.10
N THR A 302 12.42 30.48 -13.89
CA THR A 302 12.86 31.50 -12.95
C THR A 302 14.16 31.07 -12.29
N ASP A 303 15.26 31.07 -13.06
CA ASP A 303 16.63 31.01 -12.54
C ASP A 303 17.67 31.77 -13.40
N ALA A 304 17.28 32.35 -14.56
CA ALA A 304 18.25 32.89 -15.52
C ALA A 304 18.45 34.43 -15.51
N GLU A 305 17.60 35.23 -14.86
CA GLU A 305 17.60 36.69 -15.06
C GLU A 305 18.27 37.53 -13.96
N ARG A 306 19.48 37.16 -13.51
CA ARG A 306 20.25 38.02 -12.58
C ARG A 306 21.64 38.45 -12.99
N ASP A 307 22.13 38.10 -14.18
CA ASP A 307 23.54 38.39 -14.53
C ASP A 307 23.77 39.24 -15.81
N ALA A 308 22.72 39.77 -16.44
CA ALA A 308 22.88 40.53 -17.69
C ALA A 308 22.80 42.05 -17.51
N ARG A 309 23.71 42.65 -16.72
CA ARG A 309 24.00 44.10 -16.82
C ARG A 309 25.49 44.42 -16.60
N ARG A 310 26.28 44.39 -17.68
CA ARG A 310 27.33 45.40 -17.97
C ARG A 310 27.92 45.28 -19.38
N PRO A 311 28.37 46.39 -20.00
CA PRO A 311 28.47 46.54 -21.46
C PRO A 311 29.84 46.20 -22.07
N ALA A 312 29.79 46.03 -23.39
CA ALA A 312 30.80 45.56 -24.35
C ALA A 312 32.09 46.39 -24.50
N ARG A 313 33.16 45.74 -25.01
CA ARG A 313 34.12 46.27 -26.02
C ARG A 313 35.07 45.18 -26.59
N PRO A 314 35.76 45.39 -27.75
CA PRO A 314 35.77 44.48 -28.92
C PRO A 314 37.11 43.72 -29.12
N PRO A 315 37.23 42.84 -30.14
CA PRO A 315 38.24 41.79 -30.21
C PRO A 315 39.49 42.18 -31.01
N THR A 316 40.66 41.70 -30.58
CA THR A 316 41.85 41.64 -31.44
C THR A 316 42.73 40.44 -31.11
N GLY A 317 43.14 39.69 -32.13
CA GLY A 317 44.44 39.00 -32.17
C GLY A 317 44.41 37.47 -32.23
N ARG A 318 44.62 36.94 -33.44
CA ARG A 318 44.85 35.51 -33.73
C ARG A 318 46.27 35.04 -33.33
N SER A 319 46.36 33.72 -33.16
CA SER A 319 47.48 32.78 -33.45
C SER A 319 48.28 32.21 -32.26
N PRO A 320 48.89 31.01 -32.38
CA PRO A 320 48.20 29.72 -32.19
C PRO A 320 48.92 28.75 -31.22
N ALA A 321 48.23 27.64 -30.93
CA ALA A 321 48.76 26.35 -30.49
C ALA A 321 49.50 26.25 -29.13
N ARG A 322 48.76 25.82 -28.11
CA ARG A 322 49.22 24.80 -27.15
C ARG A 322 48.02 24.11 -26.52
N ARG A 323 47.83 22.81 -26.80
CA ARG A 323 46.84 21.96 -26.13
C ARG A 323 47.07 22.00 -24.61
N PRO A 324 46.10 22.45 -23.79
CA PRO A 324 46.09 22.13 -22.37
C PRO A 324 45.22 20.89 -22.15
N ARG A 325 45.72 19.99 -21.30
CA ARG A 325 44.97 18.90 -20.68
C ARG A 325 43.70 19.47 -20.02
N PRO A 326 42.55 18.77 -20.03
CA PRO A 326 41.38 19.24 -19.32
C PRO A 326 41.70 19.28 -17.82
N SER A 327 41.79 20.51 -17.29
CA SER A 327 41.68 20.78 -15.86
C SER A 327 40.28 20.39 -15.38
N PRO A 328 40.13 19.84 -14.16
CA PRO A 328 38.83 19.47 -13.64
C PRO A 328 38.02 20.76 -13.46
N THR A 329 36.96 20.91 -14.24
CA THR A 329 35.97 21.97 -14.10
C THR A 329 35.27 21.79 -12.76
N SER A 330 35.63 22.63 -11.80
CA SER A 330 34.82 22.92 -10.62
C SER A 330 33.62 23.78 -11.05
N GLY A 331 32.41 23.22 -10.90
CA GLY A 331 31.10 23.83 -11.20
C GLY A 331 30.31 22.87 -12.10
N THR A 332 29.18 22.27 -11.73
CA THR A 332 28.19 22.55 -10.70
C THR A 332 27.60 21.25 -10.13
N ASP A 333 27.09 21.36 -8.92
CA ASP A 333 26.62 20.31 -8.02
C ASP A 333 25.27 19.66 -8.42
N ALA A 334 24.80 19.81 -9.66
CA ALA A 334 23.43 19.50 -10.08
C ALA A 334 23.29 18.08 -10.63
N GLY A 335 22.66 17.16 -9.90
CA GLY A 335 22.29 15.86 -10.47
C GLY A 335 21.47 14.96 -9.57
N LEU A 336 21.38 15.26 -8.27
CA LEU A 336 20.48 14.57 -7.35
C LEU A 336 19.68 15.63 -6.56
N PRO A 337 18.34 15.54 -6.48
CA PRO A 337 17.52 16.45 -5.70
C PRO A 337 17.92 16.47 -4.21
N LEU A 338 17.82 17.63 -3.56
CA LEU A 338 18.00 17.74 -2.11
C LEU A 338 16.80 17.11 -1.37
N GLU A 339 17.06 16.21 -0.42
CA GLU A 339 16.01 15.62 0.41
C GLU A 339 15.51 16.65 1.44
N LEU A 340 14.30 17.19 1.22
CA LEU A 340 13.67 18.19 2.11
C LEU A 340 13.03 17.59 3.37
N THR A 341 12.95 16.26 3.45
CA THR A 341 12.38 15.54 4.61
C THR A 341 13.29 14.37 5.01
N SER A 342 13.32 14.09 6.32
CA SER A 342 14.13 13.02 6.93
C SER A 342 13.93 11.66 6.26
N PHE A 343 15.00 10.89 6.08
CA PHE A 343 14.95 9.51 5.61
C PHE A 343 14.88 8.56 6.82
N VAL A 344 13.71 7.94 7.03
CA VAL A 344 13.44 7.07 8.17
C VAL A 344 13.63 5.60 7.79
N GLY A 345 14.32 4.86 8.66
CA GLY A 345 14.48 3.41 8.52
C GLY A 345 15.44 2.96 7.42
N ARG A 346 15.32 1.69 7.03
CA ARG A 346 15.95 1.09 5.83
C ARG A 346 17.47 1.02 5.75
N ARG A 347 18.15 0.92 6.90
CA ARG A 347 19.62 0.76 6.95
C ARG A 347 20.08 -0.55 6.30
N ARG A 348 19.29 -1.62 6.43
CA ARG A 348 19.60 -2.94 5.84
C ARG A 348 19.55 -2.87 4.32
N GLU A 349 18.46 -2.33 3.76
CA GLU A 349 18.26 -2.16 2.33
C GLU A 349 19.33 -1.23 1.75
N LEU A 350 19.63 -0.11 2.40
CA LEU A 350 20.73 0.78 1.98
C LEU A 350 22.08 0.07 1.91
N THR A 351 22.38 -0.80 2.88
CA THR A 351 23.64 -1.55 2.93
C THR A 351 23.66 -2.63 1.85
N GLU A 352 22.55 -3.32 1.67
CA GLU A 352 22.41 -4.39 0.69
C GLU A 352 22.45 -3.86 -0.75
N THR A 353 21.77 -2.75 -1.06
CA THR A 353 21.88 -2.11 -2.38
C THR A 353 23.31 -1.69 -2.68
N LYS A 354 24.05 -1.16 -1.70
CA LYS A 354 25.48 -0.81 -1.89
C LYS A 354 26.34 -2.05 -2.15
N ARG A 355 26.07 -3.15 -1.45
CA ARG A 355 26.74 -4.44 -1.66
C ARG A 355 26.48 -4.97 -3.07
N LEU A 356 25.22 -5.01 -3.48
CA LEU A 356 24.80 -5.44 -4.82
C LEU A 356 25.38 -4.51 -5.90
N LEU A 357 25.35 -3.19 -5.71
CA LEU A 357 25.94 -2.24 -6.65
C LEU A 357 27.46 -2.36 -6.73
N SER A 358 28.12 -2.98 -5.75
CA SER A 358 29.56 -3.26 -5.79
C SER A 358 29.87 -4.56 -6.53
N ALA A 359 29.00 -5.57 -6.40
CA ALA A 359 29.16 -6.90 -7.02
C ALA A 359 28.61 -6.98 -8.45
N SER A 360 27.58 -6.21 -8.77
CA SER A 360 26.84 -6.24 -10.04
C SER A 360 26.85 -4.87 -10.71
N ARG A 361 26.73 -4.86 -12.03
CA ARG A 361 26.68 -3.61 -12.83
C ARG A 361 25.27 -3.10 -13.06
N LEU A 362 24.25 -3.95 -12.86
CA LEU A 362 22.84 -3.58 -12.88
C LEU A 362 22.20 -4.02 -11.57
N VAL A 363 21.61 -3.06 -10.87
CA VAL A 363 20.78 -3.32 -9.69
C VAL A 363 19.42 -2.68 -9.90
N THR A 364 18.36 -3.47 -9.73
CA THR A 364 16.99 -3.00 -9.87
C THR A 364 16.28 -3.06 -8.54
N LEU A 365 15.82 -1.92 -8.03
CA LEU A 365 14.97 -1.86 -6.85
C LEU A 365 13.53 -2.15 -7.29
N THR A 366 13.00 -3.31 -6.91
CA THR A 366 11.63 -3.73 -7.21
C THR A 366 10.70 -3.53 -6.02
N GLY A 367 9.39 -3.50 -6.25
CA GLY A 367 8.39 -3.36 -5.19
C GLY A 367 7.22 -2.48 -5.59
N ILE A 368 6.17 -2.47 -4.78
CA ILE A 368 4.93 -1.74 -5.11
C ILE A 368 5.11 -0.22 -5.20
N GLY A 369 4.14 0.46 -5.81
CA GLY A 369 4.08 1.92 -5.76
C GLY A 369 3.93 2.45 -4.33
N GLY A 370 4.56 3.59 -4.03
CA GLY A 370 4.50 4.21 -2.70
C GLY A 370 5.40 3.57 -1.63
N VAL A 371 6.06 2.44 -1.93
CA VAL A 371 7.03 1.82 -1.00
C VAL A 371 8.30 2.65 -0.85
N GLY A 372 8.57 3.66 -1.68
CA GLY A 372 9.73 4.54 -1.52
C GLY A 372 11.02 4.06 -2.20
N LYS A 373 10.92 3.33 -3.32
CA LYS A 373 12.06 2.88 -4.14
C LYS A 373 12.91 4.06 -4.62
N THR A 374 12.28 5.10 -5.16
CA THR A 374 12.93 6.34 -5.60
C THR A 374 13.76 6.97 -4.48
N ARG A 375 13.19 7.16 -3.29
CA ARG A 375 13.93 7.72 -2.14
C ARG A 375 15.12 6.84 -1.75
N LEU A 376 14.93 5.51 -1.75
CA LEU A 376 16.04 4.58 -1.50
C LEU A 376 17.14 4.71 -2.56
N ALA A 377 16.78 4.75 -3.85
CA ALA A 377 17.73 4.89 -4.95
C ALA A 377 18.53 6.18 -4.88
N LEU A 378 17.86 7.32 -4.68
CA LEU A 378 18.50 8.62 -4.52
C LEU A 378 19.44 8.66 -3.30
N ARG A 379 19.03 8.04 -2.18
CA ARG A 379 19.86 7.94 -0.98
C ARG A 379 21.08 7.06 -1.19
N VAL A 380 20.95 5.96 -1.95
CA VAL A 380 22.09 5.11 -2.33
C VAL A 380 23.03 5.88 -3.24
N ALA A 381 22.51 6.52 -4.29
CA ALA A 381 23.25 7.34 -5.26
C ALA A 381 24.03 8.48 -4.60
N ALA A 382 23.41 9.20 -3.65
CA ALA A 382 24.07 10.26 -2.89
C ALA A 382 25.23 9.71 -2.03
N ASN A 383 25.03 8.54 -1.41
CA ASN A 383 26.05 7.90 -0.56
C ASN A 383 27.22 7.30 -1.36
N THR A 384 27.00 6.88 -2.61
CA THR A 384 28.02 6.27 -3.47
C THR A 384 28.64 7.25 -4.45
N ARG A 385 28.22 8.53 -4.47
CA ARG A 385 28.70 9.57 -5.39
C ARG A 385 30.23 9.68 -5.51
N ARG A 386 30.96 9.43 -4.41
CA ARG A 386 32.44 9.49 -4.38
C ARG A 386 33.13 8.27 -5.00
N ALA A 387 32.40 7.18 -5.24
CA ALA A 387 32.93 5.95 -5.81
C ALA A 387 32.96 5.98 -7.35
N PHE A 388 32.29 6.95 -7.98
CA PHE A 388 32.21 7.08 -9.44
C PHE A 388 32.93 8.35 -9.89
N ALA A 389 34.06 8.20 -10.58
CA ALA A 389 34.94 9.32 -10.95
C ALA A 389 34.24 10.34 -11.87
N ASP A 390 33.36 9.86 -12.75
CA ASP A 390 32.59 10.69 -13.68
C ASP A 390 31.20 11.08 -13.16
N GLY A 391 30.91 10.75 -11.89
CA GLY A 391 29.74 11.22 -11.15
C GLY A 391 28.51 10.30 -11.23
N VAL A 392 27.38 10.86 -10.80
CA VAL A 392 26.08 10.18 -10.74
C VAL A 392 25.05 11.03 -11.46
N ARG A 393 24.16 10.38 -12.22
CA ARG A 393 23.08 11.03 -12.98
C ARG A 393 21.76 10.33 -12.74
N LEU A 394 20.71 11.12 -12.49
CA LEU A 394 19.33 10.66 -12.36
C LEU A 394 18.62 10.88 -13.70
N VAL A 395 17.84 9.91 -14.13
CA VAL A 395 16.92 9.99 -15.24
C VAL A 395 15.54 9.63 -14.71
N GLU A 396 14.64 10.61 -14.64
CA GLU A 396 13.27 10.40 -14.18
C GLU A 396 12.39 9.98 -15.36
N LEU A 397 11.90 8.73 -15.35
CA LEU A 397 11.01 8.18 -16.40
C LEU A 397 9.53 8.24 -16.01
N GLY A 398 9.21 9.04 -14.98
CA GLY A 398 7.87 9.18 -14.41
C GLY A 398 6.79 9.55 -15.40
N ASP A 399 7.14 10.41 -16.36
CA ASP A 399 6.24 11.01 -17.35
C ASP A 399 6.45 10.44 -18.78
N LEU A 400 7.29 9.41 -18.92
CA LEU A 400 7.65 8.83 -20.22
C LEU A 400 6.79 7.59 -20.52
N HIS A 401 5.95 7.65 -21.56
CA HIS A 401 5.11 6.52 -22.00
C HIS A 401 5.57 5.89 -23.31
N ASP A 402 6.33 6.61 -24.13
CA ASP A 402 6.88 6.09 -25.39
C ASP A 402 8.34 5.64 -25.19
N GLY A 403 8.56 4.33 -25.27
CA GLY A 403 9.87 3.72 -25.09
C GLY A 403 10.90 4.12 -26.16
N SER A 404 10.46 4.56 -27.35
CA SER A 404 11.37 4.97 -28.44
C SER A 404 12.17 6.24 -28.09
N LEU A 405 11.60 7.11 -27.25
CA LEU A 405 12.19 8.38 -26.81
C LEU A 405 13.17 8.21 -25.63
N LEU A 406 13.26 7.02 -25.04
CA LEU A 406 14.09 6.77 -23.86
C LEU A 406 15.57 7.14 -24.08
N GLY A 407 16.12 6.80 -25.25
CA GLY A 407 17.50 7.14 -25.60
C GLY A 407 17.74 8.66 -25.64
N GLU A 408 16.76 9.44 -26.11
CA GLU A 408 16.84 10.90 -26.18
C GLU A 408 16.75 11.55 -24.79
N VAL A 409 15.86 11.04 -23.93
CA VAL A 409 15.72 11.49 -22.53
C VAL A 409 17.03 11.25 -21.77
N VAL A 410 17.60 10.05 -21.86
CA VAL A 410 18.89 9.72 -21.22
C VAL A 410 20.02 10.60 -21.76
N ALA A 411 20.06 10.86 -23.08
CA ALA A 411 21.06 11.74 -23.68
C ALA A 411 20.93 13.19 -23.15
N THR A 412 19.71 13.68 -23.03
CA THR A 412 19.40 15.03 -22.54
C THR A 412 19.84 15.21 -21.09
N GLU A 413 19.54 14.24 -20.21
CA GLU A 413 19.97 14.26 -18.80
C GLU A 413 21.49 14.16 -18.62
N LEU A 414 22.19 13.54 -19.58
CA LEU A 414 23.64 13.53 -19.65
C LEU A 414 24.25 14.82 -20.23
N GLY A 415 23.41 15.77 -20.65
CA GLY A 415 23.82 17.05 -21.25
C GLY A 415 24.27 16.94 -22.71
N LEU A 416 23.91 15.86 -23.41
CA LEU A 416 24.28 15.63 -24.81
C LEU A 416 23.30 16.38 -25.72
N HIS A 417 23.78 17.47 -26.34
CA HIS A 417 22.96 18.27 -27.25
C HIS A 417 23.00 17.64 -28.65
N HIS A 418 21.82 17.35 -29.19
CA HIS A 418 21.57 16.61 -30.44
C HIS A 418 22.36 17.15 -31.65
N ARG A 419 23.30 16.34 -32.15
CA ARG A 419 23.91 16.49 -33.50
C ARG A 419 23.94 15.18 -34.29
N SER A 420 23.37 14.11 -33.75
CA SER A 420 23.41 12.76 -34.32
C SER A 420 21.99 12.22 -34.49
N THR A 421 21.73 11.52 -35.60
CA THR A 421 20.48 10.80 -35.88
C THR A 421 20.37 9.46 -35.14
N GLU A 422 21.38 9.08 -34.35
CA GLU A 422 21.39 7.85 -33.54
C GLU A 422 21.74 8.15 -32.07
N PRO A 423 20.73 8.34 -31.19
CA PRO A 423 20.92 8.63 -29.76
C PRO A 423 21.70 7.54 -29.01
N LEU A 424 21.41 6.26 -29.31
CA LEU A 424 22.05 5.10 -28.69
C LEU A 424 23.57 5.07 -28.95
N HIS A 425 23.99 5.32 -30.19
CA HIS A 425 25.40 5.34 -30.56
C HIS A 425 26.15 6.44 -29.80
N THR A 426 25.54 7.63 -29.73
CA THR A 426 26.08 8.79 -29.01
C THR A 426 26.23 8.52 -27.51
N LEU A 427 25.24 7.84 -26.90
CA LEU A 427 25.28 7.42 -25.50
C LEU A 427 26.43 6.43 -25.25
N VAL A 428 26.59 5.43 -26.12
CA VAL A 428 27.68 4.46 -26.01
C VAL A 428 29.03 5.15 -26.11
N GLU A 429 29.26 5.99 -27.13
CA GLU A 429 30.53 6.72 -27.28
C GLU A 429 30.86 7.58 -26.05
N PHE A 430 29.86 8.24 -25.47
CA PHE A 430 30.05 9.09 -24.30
C PHE A 430 30.35 8.30 -23.02
N LEU A 431 29.65 7.17 -22.81
CA LEU A 431 29.75 6.37 -21.59
C LEU A 431 30.88 5.33 -21.63
N GLN A 432 31.38 4.97 -22.82
CA GLN A 432 32.38 3.90 -22.98
C GLN A 432 33.67 4.14 -22.18
N ALA A 433 34.12 5.39 -22.09
CA ALA A 433 35.36 5.77 -21.40
C ALA A 433 35.15 6.26 -19.95
N ARG A 434 33.92 6.19 -19.40
CA ARG A 434 33.55 6.80 -18.12
C ARG A 434 33.19 5.79 -17.04
N GLU A 435 33.55 6.11 -15.81
CA GLU A 435 33.15 5.41 -14.59
C GLU A 435 32.02 6.19 -13.89
N MET A 436 30.78 5.86 -14.26
CA MET A 436 29.57 6.61 -13.90
C MET A 436 28.48 5.69 -13.34
N LEU A 437 27.65 6.23 -12.44
CA LEU A 437 26.39 5.62 -12.03
C LEU A 437 25.22 6.33 -12.69
N LEU A 438 24.41 5.58 -13.42
CA LEU A 438 23.14 6.05 -13.98
C LEU A 438 21.98 5.51 -13.12
N VAL A 439 21.14 6.40 -12.62
CA VAL A 439 19.92 6.05 -11.87
C VAL A 439 18.74 6.21 -12.82
N LEU A 440 18.08 5.11 -13.17
CA LEU A 440 16.86 5.13 -13.97
C LEU A 440 15.68 4.99 -13.01
N ASP A 441 14.90 6.05 -12.80
CA ASP A 441 13.77 6.03 -11.88
C ASP A 441 12.46 5.78 -12.65
N ASN A 442 11.61 4.89 -12.14
CA ASN A 442 10.27 4.58 -12.63
C ASN A 442 10.24 3.87 -14.01
N CYS A 443 11.11 2.86 -14.19
CA CYS A 443 11.24 2.10 -15.44
C CYS A 443 9.99 1.28 -15.81
N GLU A 444 9.04 1.07 -14.90
CA GLU A 444 7.81 0.28 -15.14
C GLU A 444 6.94 0.80 -16.30
N GLN A 445 7.16 2.03 -16.76
CA GLN A 445 6.43 2.65 -17.86
C GLN A 445 6.93 2.22 -19.24
N VAL A 446 8.21 1.88 -19.33
CA VAL A 446 8.94 1.64 -20.59
C VAL A 446 9.89 0.46 -20.43
N ILE A 447 9.41 -0.60 -19.78
CA ILE A 447 10.28 -1.63 -19.24
C ILE A 447 11.08 -2.37 -20.32
N ASP A 448 10.45 -2.71 -21.44
CA ASP A 448 11.10 -3.39 -22.57
C ASP A 448 12.20 -2.50 -23.19
N ALA A 449 11.88 -1.23 -23.43
CA ALA A 449 12.85 -0.26 -23.97
C ALA A 449 13.99 0.01 -22.97
N ALA A 450 13.68 0.08 -21.67
CA ALA A 450 14.67 0.23 -20.61
C ALA A 450 15.58 -0.99 -20.51
N ALA A 451 15.05 -2.20 -20.66
CA ALA A 451 15.81 -3.44 -20.71
C ALA A 451 16.75 -3.48 -21.92
N GLU A 452 16.26 -3.16 -23.12
CA GLU A 452 17.05 -3.14 -24.35
C GLU A 452 18.20 -2.11 -24.29
N LEU A 453 17.89 -0.88 -23.84
CA LEU A 453 18.88 0.17 -23.66
C LEU A 453 19.94 -0.24 -22.63
N THR A 454 19.50 -0.72 -21.46
CA THR A 454 20.37 -1.15 -20.36
C THR A 454 21.30 -2.28 -20.82
N ALA A 455 20.76 -3.29 -21.49
CA ALA A 455 21.55 -4.40 -22.02
C ALA A 455 22.62 -3.93 -23.02
N THR A 456 22.27 -2.98 -23.89
CA THR A 456 23.21 -2.43 -24.87
C THR A 456 24.30 -1.57 -24.24
N LEU A 457 23.95 -0.70 -23.30
CA LEU A 457 24.91 0.14 -22.59
C LEU A 457 25.88 -0.71 -21.74
N LEU A 458 25.38 -1.74 -21.04
CA LEU A 458 26.21 -2.60 -20.21
C LEU A 458 27.19 -3.45 -21.01
N ARG A 459 26.81 -3.90 -22.23
CA ARG A 459 27.72 -4.63 -23.13
C ARG A 459 28.87 -3.74 -23.63
N SER A 460 28.58 -2.48 -23.93
CA SER A 460 29.55 -1.59 -24.60
C SER A 460 30.36 -0.70 -23.66
N CYS A 461 29.87 -0.42 -22.44
CA CYS A 461 30.47 0.56 -21.52
C CYS A 461 30.95 -0.06 -20.20
N PRO A 462 32.17 -0.62 -20.11
CA PRO A 462 32.60 -1.44 -18.97
C PRO A 462 32.64 -0.68 -17.62
N GLY A 463 32.84 0.64 -17.63
CA GLY A 463 32.84 1.51 -16.44
C GLY A 463 31.45 1.93 -15.96
N LEU A 464 30.38 1.64 -16.71
CA LEU A 464 29.02 2.02 -16.36
C LEU A 464 28.39 1.04 -15.36
N ARG A 465 27.73 1.61 -14.33
CA ARG A 465 26.78 0.91 -13.47
C ARG A 465 25.41 1.58 -13.52
N ILE A 466 24.35 0.79 -13.42
CA ILE A 466 22.96 1.24 -13.50
C ILE A 466 22.22 0.82 -12.23
N LEU A 467 21.52 1.78 -11.62
CA LEU A 467 20.57 1.56 -10.53
C LEU A 467 19.17 1.92 -11.05
N ALA A 468 18.34 0.91 -11.31
CA ALA A 468 16.97 1.11 -11.77
C ALA A 468 15.97 1.06 -10.60
N THR A 469 14.89 1.82 -10.68
CA THR A 469 13.68 1.58 -9.87
C THR A 469 12.55 1.16 -10.79
N SER A 470 11.89 0.06 -10.45
CA SER A 470 10.80 -0.52 -11.24
C SER A 470 9.85 -1.28 -10.32
N ARG A 471 8.69 -1.71 -10.82
CA ARG A 471 7.79 -2.63 -10.09
C ARG A 471 8.21 -4.08 -10.24
N GLU A 472 8.67 -4.44 -11.43
CA GLU A 472 9.19 -5.75 -11.81
C GLU A 472 10.63 -5.63 -12.31
N THR A 473 11.32 -6.76 -12.49
CA THR A 473 12.71 -6.80 -12.98
C THR A 473 12.80 -6.41 -14.45
N LEU A 474 13.97 -5.90 -14.90
CA LEU A 474 14.20 -5.60 -16.31
C LEU A 474 14.48 -6.86 -17.15
N ASP A 475 14.74 -7.99 -16.51
CA ASP A 475 15.10 -9.28 -17.11
C ASP A 475 16.35 -9.19 -18.03
N VAL A 476 17.35 -8.45 -17.56
CA VAL A 476 18.62 -8.27 -18.28
C VAL A 476 19.72 -9.15 -17.68
N ALA A 477 20.50 -9.81 -18.53
CA ALA A 477 21.61 -10.66 -18.07
C ALA A 477 22.60 -9.89 -17.17
N GLY A 478 22.82 -10.41 -15.95
CA GLY A 478 23.67 -9.77 -14.94
C GLY A 478 22.94 -8.76 -14.03
N GLU A 479 21.61 -8.67 -14.13
CA GLU A 479 20.75 -7.94 -13.20
C GLU A 479 20.81 -8.55 -11.79
N SER A 480 20.83 -7.68 -10.79
CA SER A 480 20.62 -8.06 -9.39
C SER A 480 19.43 -7.28 -8.83
N ALA A 481 18.31 -7.97 -8.68
CA ALA A 481 17.09 -7.36 -8.16
C ALA A 481 17.12 -7.33 -6.62
N LEU A 482 16.72 -6.19 -6.04
CA LEU A 482 16.47 -6.05 -4.61
C LEU A 482 15.03 -5.60 -4.38
N ARG A 483 14.22 -6.51 -3.82
CA ARG A 483 12.84 -6.22 -3.45
C ARG A 483 12.78 -5.29 -2.24
N VAL A 484 12.25 -4.10 -2.43
CA VAL A 484 12.01 -3.11 -1.38
C VAL A 484 10.69 -3.44 -0.68
N ARG A 485 10.76 -3.80 0.61
CA ARG A 485 9.59 -4.15 1.42
C ARG A 485 8.96 -2.90 2.04
N PRO A 486 7.65 -2.93 2.35
CA PRO A 486 7.03 -1.93 3.23
C PRO A 486 7.77 -1.82 4.57
N LEU A 487 7.60 -0.68 5.26
CA LEU A 487 8.24 -0.47 6.56
C LEU A 487 7.70 -1.44 7.60
N THR A 488 8.53 -1.76 8.59
CA THR A 488 8.14 -2.67 9.67
C THR A 488 6.98 -2.07 10.47
N VAL A 489 5.95 -2.88 10.69
CA VAL A 489 4.77 -2.57 11.51
C VAL A 489 4.67 -3.54 12.70
N PRO A 490 3.98 -3.16 13.79
CA PRO A 490 3.72 -4.07 14.90
C PRO A 490 2.91 -5.31 14.45
N GLU A 491 3.28 -6.51 14.94
CA GLU A 491 2.72 -7.79 14.46
C GLU A 491 1.37 -8.16 15.12
N SER A 492 0.96 -7.51 16.21
CA SER A 492 -0.34 -7.76 16.86
C SER A 492 -0.80 -6.61 17.78
N ASP A 493 -2.10 -6.59 18.11
CA ASP A 493 -2.70 -5.69 19.15
C ASP A 493 -2.06 -5.85 20.54
N ARG A 494 -1.19 -6.85 20.75
CA ARG A 494 -0.57 -7.16 22.05
C ARG A 494 0.81 -6.50 22.26
N ASP A 495 1.46 -5.99 21.21
CA ASP A 495 2.78 -5.32 21.27
C ASP A 495 2.68 -3.79 21.23
N THR A 496 1.66 -3.23 21.88
CA THR A 496 1.35 -1.79 21.89
C THR A 496 2.03 -1.02 23.02
N SER A 497 3.04 -1.60 23.70
CA SER A 497 3.78 -0.88 24.73
C SER A 497 4.49 0.35 24.13
N PRO A 498 4.27 1.56 24.68
CA PRO A 498 4.84 2.81 24.16
C PRO A 498 6.37 2.81 24.18
N LYS A 499 7.01 1.97 25.01
CA LYS A 499 8.47 1.81 25.02
C LYS A 499 9.01 0.97 23.86
N GLY A 500 8.20 0.08 23.28
CA GLY A 500 8.60 -0.79 22.16
C GLY A 500 8.26 -0.22 20.78
N LEU A 501 7.21 0.60 20.68
CA LEU A 501 6.72 1.18 19.41
C LEU A 501 7.77 1.93 18.56
N PRO A 502 8.73 2.68 19.14
CA PRO A 502 9.78 3.34 18.36
C PRO A 502 10.75 2.40 17.63
N SER A 503 10.73 1.09 17.88
CA SER A 503 11.55 0.13 17.11
C SER A 503 10.99 -0.19 15.72
N TYR A 504 9.75 0.21 15.43
CA TYR A 504 9.10 -0.02 14.14
C TYR A 504 9.28 1.21 13.22
N ASP A 505 9.77 0.97 12.00
CA ASP A 505 10.09 2.04 11.04
C ASP A 505 8.83 2.81 10.61
N ALA A 506 7.68 2.12 10.49
CA ALA A 506 6.41 2.75 10.12
C ALA A 506 5.92 3.75 11.18
N VAL A 507 6.02 3.38 12.46
CA VAL A 507 5.60 4.22 13.60
C VAL A 507 6.54 5.41 13.74
N THR A 508 7.85 5.19 13.58
CA THR A 508 8.85 6.27 13.58
C THR A 508 8.55 7.27 12.46
N LEU A 509 8.25 6.80 11.25
CA LEU A 509 7.89 7.66 10.14
C LEU A 509 6.60 8.45 10.43
N PHE A 510 5.57 7.80 10.98
CA PHE A 510 4.34 8.48 11.37
C PHE A 510 4.62 9.59 12.39
N ALA A 511 5.37 9.29 13.45
CA ALA A 511 5.70 10.24 14.51
C ALA A 511 6.50 11.45 13.98
N GLU A 512 7.52 11.22 13.16
CA GLU A 512 8.31 12.32 12.57
C GLU A 512 7.47 13.22 11.66
N ARG A 513 6.58 12.64 10.85
CA ARG A 513 5.71 13.39 9.93
C ARG A 513 4.58 14.11 10.66
N ALA A 514 4.09 13.49 11.74
CA ALA A 514 3.14 14.09 12.66
C ALA A 514 3.74 15.29 13.38
N ALA A 515 4.97 15.19 13.90
CA ALA A 515 5.66 16.30 14.56
C ALA A 515 5.93 17.50 13.62
N GLY A 516 6.18 17.25 12.33
CA GLY A 516 6.28 18.30 11.31
C GLY A 516 4.94 18.97 10.95
N THR A 517 3.83 18.33 11.34
CA THR A 517 2.46 18.76 11.02
C THR A 517 1.79 19.43 12.22
N VAL A 518 1.96 18.86 13.41
CA VAL A 518 1.48 19.32 14.72
C VAL A 518 2.71 19.47 15.62
N PRO A 519 3.15 20.70 15.92
CA PRO A 519 4.32 20.93 16.77
C PRO A 519 4.15 20.27 18.14
N GLY A 520 5.16 19.51 18.58
CA GLY A 520 5.15 18.82 19.88
C GLY A 520 4.38 17.49 19.91
N PHE A 521 3.95 16.96 18.77
CA PHE A 521 3.37 15.62 18.71
C PHE A 521 4.39 14.54 19.10
N GLU A 522 4.05 13.72 20.08
CA GLU A 522 4.80 12.53 20.49
C GLU A 522 3.86 11.32 20.60
N VAL A 523 4.42 10.12 20.42
CA VAL A 523 3.70 8.87 20.68
C VAL A 523 3.68 8.64 22.19
N THR A 524 2.49 8.67 22.77
CA THR A 524 2.23 8.55 24.22
C THR A 524 1.47 7.25 24.50
N GLU A 525 1.30 6.88 25.77
CA GLU A 525 0.52 5.69 26.12
C GLU A 525 -0.94 5.77 25.61
N ASP A 526 -1.50 6.98 25.55
CA ASP A 526 -2.89 7.21 25.16
C ASP A 526 -3.15 7.07 23.65
N ASN A 527 -2.15 7.37 22.80
CA ASN A 527 -2.29 7.34 21.33
C ASN A 527 -1.52 6.19 20.65
N ALA A 528 -0.73 5.44 21.42
CA ALA A 528 0.11 4.34 20.95
C ALA A 528 -0.66 3.27 20.16
N ASP A 529 -1.80 2.81 20.69
CA ASP A 529 -2.66 1.82 20.04
C ASP A 529 -3.20 2.33 18.70
N ALA A 530 -3.72 3.57 18.69
CA ALA A 530 -4.27 4.18 17.49
C ALA A 530 -3.20 4.33 16.39
N VAL A 531 -2.00 4.81 16.73
CA VAL A 531 -0.89 4.96 15.78
C VAL A 531 -0.41 3.61 15.25
N ALA A 532 -0.29 2.59 16.10
CA ALA A 532 0.07 1.23 15.69
C ALA A 532 -0.94 0.68 14.68
N ARG A 533 -2.23 0.78 14.99
CA ARG A 533 -3.32 0.29 14.13
C ARG A 533 -3.43 1.07 12.82
N ILE A 534 -3.16 2.37 12.82
CA ILE A 534 -3.03 3.17 11.58
C ILE A 534 -1.88 2.63 10.73
N CYS A 535 -0.69 2.42 11.29
CA CYS A 535 0.46 1.93 10.54
C CYS A 535 0.22 0.52 9.96
N ILE A 536 -0.42 -0.36 10.72
CA ILE A 536 -0.83 -1.70 10.28
C ILE A 536 -1.81 -1.58 9.11
N ARG A 537 -2.86 -0.76 9.24
CA ARG A 537 -3.91 -0.60 8.22
C ARG A 537 -3.46 0.16 6.97
N LEU A 538 -2.30 0.81 7.03
CA LEU A 538 -1.62 1.43 5.90
C LEU A 538 -0.49 0.55 5.35
N ASP A 539 -0.44 -0.74 5.74
CA ASP A 539 0.50 -1.75 5.27
C ASP A 539 1.99 -1.36 5.43
N GLY A 540 2.32 -0.42 6.33
CA GLY A 540 3.68 0.11 6.44
C GLY A 540 4.13 0.92 5.22
N LEU A 541 3.22 1.39 4.37
CA LEU A 541 3.56 2.15 3.15
C LEU A 541 3.96 3.58 3.50
N PRO A 542 5.21 4.00 3.23
CA PRO A 542 5.69 5.33 3.59
C PRO A 542 4.80 6.45 3.10
N LEU A 543 4.37 6.39 1.83
CA LEU A 543 3.52 7.42 1.24
C LEU A 543 2.16 7.50 1.94
N ALA A 544 1.54 6.36 2.22
CA ALA A 544 0.24 6.33 2.87
C ALA A 544 0.31 6.85 4.33
N ILE A 545 1.38 6.49 5.04
CA ILE A 545 1.70 6.98 6.39
C ILE A 545 1.90 8.50 6.38
N GLU A 546 2.66 9.04 5.43
CA GLU A 546 2.87 10.48 5.28
C GLU A 546 1.55 11.23 5.04
N LEU A 547 0.66 10.67 4.23
CA LEU A 547 -0.67 11.24 3.97
C LEU A 547 -1.59 11.20 5.19
N ALA A 548 -1.55 10.12 5.98
CA ALA A 548 -2.31 10.00 7.21
C ALA A 548 -1.80 10.96 8.29
N ALA A 549 -0.48 11.04 8.48
CA ALA A 549 0.14 11.96 9.44
C ALA A 549 -0.21 13.44 9.13
N ALA A 550 -0.29 13.81 7.85
CA ALA A 550 -0.71 15.15 7.45
C ALA A 550 -2.16 15.50 7.88
N ARG A 551 -3.02 14.51 8.17
CA ARG A 551 -4.41 14.71 8.64
C ARG A 551 -4.51 15.13 10.09
N LEU A 552 -3.42 15.01 10.86
CA LEU A 552 -3.39 15.41 12.26
C LEU A 552 -3.64 16.90 12.50
N ARG A 553 -3.56 17.75 11.45
CA ARG A 553 -3.99 19.16 11.54
C ARG A 553 -5.49 19.32 11.82
N THR A 554 -6.29 18.33 11.45
CA THR A 554 -7.76 18.43 11.43
C THR A 554 -8.45 17.30 12.18
N MET A 555 -7.71 16.26 12.57
CA MET A 555 -8.26 15.03 13.14
C MET A 555 -7.28 14.43 14.17
N SER A 556 -7.80 13.79 15.20
CA SER A 556 -7.00 12.95 16.12
C SER A 556 -6.62 11.60 15.47
N PRO A 557 -5.59 10.90 15.99
CA PRO A 557 -5.25 9.54 15.55
C PRO A 557 -6.46 8.59 15.56
N GLU A 558 -7.29 8.62 16.60
CA GLU A 558 -8.46 7.75 16.75
C GLU A 558 -9.51 8.02 15.67
N GLN A 559 -9.73 9.30 15.34
CA GLN A 559 -10.63 9.70 14.26
C GLN A 559 -10.09 9.32 12.88
N ILE A 560 -8.78 9.39 12.66
CA ILE A 560 -8.14 8.90 11.43
C ILE A 560 -8.37 7.39 11.32
N LEU A 561 -8.13 6.64 12.39
CA LEU A 561 -8.31 5.19 12.42
C LEU A 561 -9.75 4.77 12.11
N GLN A 562 -10.76 5.42 12.72
CA GLN A 562 -12.18 5.12 12.46
C GLN A 562 -12.56 5.36 11.00
N ARG A 563 -12.03 6.41 10.38
CA ARG A 563 -12.35 6.78 9.00
C ARG A 563 -11.49 6.07 7.94
N LEU A 564 -10.42 5.38 8.33
CA LEU A 564 -9.68 4.48 7.45
C LEU A 564 -10.51 3.27 6.99
N THR A 565 -11.71 3.05 7.53
CA THR A 565 -12.70 2.11 6.98
C THR A 565 -13.06 2.44 5.52
N ASN A 566 -13.10 3.72 5.14
CA ASN A 566 -13.20 4.21 3.76
C ASN A 566 -11.90 4.95 3.38
N ARG A 567 -10.78 4.21 3.42
CA ARG A 567 -9.39 4.69 3.21
C ARG A 567 -9.20 5.65 2.04
N TYR A 568 -9.93 5.45 0.95
CA TYR A 568 -9.81 6.26 -0.26
C TYR A 568 -10.38 7.65 -0.10
N GLU A 569 -11.51 7.82 0.57
CA GLU A 569 -12.11 9.15 0.74
C GLU A 569 -11.26 10.02 1.69
N LEU A 570 -10.72 9.39 2.74
CA LEU A 570 -9.89 10.05 3.74
C LEU A 570 -8.53 10.49 3.18
N LEU A 571 -7.83 9.64 2.43
CA LEU A 571 -6.48 9.95 1.93
C LEU A 571 -6.50 10.95 0.77
N THR A 572 -7.64 11.13 0.08
CA THR A 572 -7.73 11.94 -1.16
C THR A 572 -8.13 13.41 -0.94
N ARG A 573 -8.80 13.78 0.17
CA ARG A 573 -9.34 15.15 0.41
C ARG A 573 -8.42 16.10 1.21
N GLY A 574 -7.17 16.42 0.83
CA GLY A 574 -6.26 17.12 1.79
C GLY A 574 -5.11 17.99 1.31
N SER A 575 -5.28 19.31 1.43
CA SER A 575 -4.31 20.42 1.32
C SER A 575 -4.02 20.94 -0.10
N ARG A 576 -4.16 22.27 -0.25
CA ARG A 576 -3.93 23.04 -1.48
C ARG A 576 -2.46 23.20 -1.89
N SER A 577 -1.52 22.67 -1.11
CA SER A 577 -0.07 22.89 -1.26
C SER A 577 0.79 21.62 -1.26
N ALA A 578 0.18 20.43 -1.24
CA ALA A 578 0.93 19.20 -1.47
C ALA A 578 1.24 19.05 -2.99
N PRO A 579 2.45 18.59 -3.38
CA PRO A 579 2.73 18.22 -4.76
C PRO A 579 1.70 17.17 -5.21
N THR A 580 1.47 17.04 -6.51
CA THR A 580 0.49 16.16 -7.19
C THR A 580 0.52 14.66 -6.81
N ARG A 581 1.33 14.28 -5.82
CA ARG A 581 1.53 12.93 -5.29
C ARG A 581 0.36 12.36 -4.46
N GLN A 582 -0.69 13.15 -4.19
CA GLN A 582 -1.89 12.68 -3.47
C GLN A 582 -2.88 11.90 -4.35
N GLN A 583 -2.82 12.04 -5.67
CA GLN A 583 -3.51 11.15 -6.61
C GLN A 583 -2.78 9.81 -6.78
N THR A 584 -1.50 9.74 -6.37
CA THR A 584 -0.57 8.66 -6.68
C THR A 584 -0.92 7.34 -6.02
N LEU A 585 -1.62 7.25 -4.88
CA LEU A 585 -1.92 5.93 -4.32
C LEU A 585 -3.03 5.21 -5.11
N ARG A 586 -4.15 5.90 -5.41
CA ARG A 586 -5.22 5.32 -6.26
C ARG A 586 -4.76 5.19 -7.71
N TRP A 587 -4.10 6.22 -8.27
CA TRP A 587 -3.50 6.13 -9.60
C TRP A 587 -2.46 5.02 -9.69
N SER A 588 -1.61 4.81 -8.67
CA SER A 588 -0.62 3.72 -8.71
C SER A 588 -1.28 2.35 -8.74
N ILE A 589 -2.47 2.20 -8.14
CA ILE A 589 -3.23 0.94 -8.11
C ILE A 589 -4.03 0.77 -9.41
N ASP A 590 -4.76 1.80 -9.86
CA ASP A 590 -5.46 1.83 -11.16
C ASP A 590 -4.46 1.50 -12.28
N TRP A 591 -3.28 2.11 -12.24
CA TRP A 591 -2.16 1.85 -13.15
C TRP A 591 -1.58 0.44 -12.99
N SER A 592 -1.52 -0.12 -11.77
CA SER A 592 -1.11 -1.52 -11.59
C SER A 592 -2.09 -2.47 -12.28
N TYR A 593 -3.37 -2.10 -12.31
CA TYR A 593 -4.42 -2.90 -12.93
C TYR A 593 -4.37 -2.81 -14.46
N GLU A 594 -4.19 -1.62 -15.01
CA GLU A 594 -4.06 -1.39 -16.46
C GLU A 594 -2.84 -2.10 -17.08
N LEU A 595 -1.74 -2.25 -16.33
CA LEU A 595 -0.55 -3.01 -16.75
C LEU A 595 -0.74 -4.54 -16.73
N CYS A 596 -1.78 -5.03 -16.05
CA CYS A 596 -2.07 -6.45 -16.01
C CYS A 596 -2.80 -6.90 -17.28
N LEU A 597 -2.43 -8.06 -17.80
CA LEU A 597 -3.19 -8.76 -18.84
C LEU A 597 -4.59 -9.10 -18.31
N PRO A 598 -5.61 -9.27 -19.19
CA PRO A 598 -6.97 -9.57 -18.75
C PRO A 598 -7.08 -10.79 -17.82
N ALA A 599 -6.30 -11.85 -18.07
CA ALA A 599 -6.26 -13.04 -17.21
C ALA A 599 -5.67 -12.73 -15.82
N GLU A 600 -4.65 -11.87 -15.74
CA GLU A 600 -4.02 -11.44 -14.49
C GLU A 600 -4.94 -10.50 -13.70
N GLN A 601 -5.66 -9.61 -14.37
CA GLN A 601 -6.68 -8.75 -13.75
C GLN A 601 -7.80 -9.58 -13.13
N GLN A 602 -8.27 -10.62 -13.82
CA GLN A 602 -9.26 -11.55 -13.29
C GLN A 602 -8.71 -12.33 -12.09
N LEU A 603 -7.49 -12.86 -12.20
CA LEU A 603 -6.85 -13.56 -11.10
C LEU A 603 -6.69 -12.67 -9.86
N TRP A 604 -6.20 -11.44 -10.02
CA TRP A 604 -6.12 -10.46 -8.93
C TRP A 604 -7.50 -10.23 -8.31
N ALA A 605 -8.52 -9.94 -9.13
CA ALA A 605 -9.87 -9.71 -8.62
C ALA A 605 -10.40 -10.90 -7.80
N GLN A 606 -10.22 -12.15 -8.27
CA GLN A 606 -10.67 -13.34 -7.55
C GLN A 606 -9.86 -13.63 -6.29
N LEU A 607 -8.54 -13.47 -6.31
CA LEU A 607 -7.67 -13.64 -5.13
C LEU A 607 -7.87 -12.54 -4.07
N SER A 608 -8.55 -11.44 -4.39
CA SER A 608 -8.90 -10.39 -3.42
C SER A 608 -9.85 -10.87 -2.29
N VAL A 609 -10.44 -12.06 -2.44
CA VAL A 609 -11.28 -12.67 -1.41
C VAL A 609 -10.48 -13.03 -0.16
N PHE A 610 -9.19 -13.36 -0.27
CA PHE A 610 -8.38 -13.83 0.86
C PHE A 610 -8.03 -12.74 1.87
N ALA A 611 -8.39 -12.97 3.14
CA ALA A 611 -8.16 -12.12 4.32
C ALA A 611 -6.69 -11.77 4.58
N GLY A 612 -5.80 -12.71 4.26
CA GLY A 612 -4.37 -12.63 4.56
C GLY A 612 -3.56 -13.37 3.50
N SER A 613 -2.48 -14.02 3.92
CA SER A 613 -1.74 -14.89 3.01
C SER A 613 -2.52 -16.19 2.73
N PHE A 614 -2.25 -16.82 1.59
CA PHE A 614 -2.88 -18.07 1.15
C PHE A 614 -1.85 -18.98 0.46
N GLU A 615 -2.14 -20.28 0.44
CA GLU A 615 -1.35 -21.30 -0.27
C GLU A 615 -1.81 -21.46 -1.73
N LEU A 616 -0.96 -22.03 -2.58
CA LEU A 616 -1.25 -22.25 -4.01
C LEU A 616 -2.55 -23.06 -4.21
N GLU A 617 -2.74 -24.12 -3.42
CA GLU A 617 -3.92 -25.00 -3.48
C GLU A 617 -5.23 -24.22 -3.25
N ALA A 618 -5.19 -23.20 -2.38
CA ALA A 618 -6.34 -22.35 -2.12
C ALA A 618 -6.64 -21.42 -3.31
N ALA A 619 -5.59 -20.90 -3.95
CA ALA A 619 -5.72 -20.10 -5.17
C ALA A 619 -6.30 -20.91 -6.33
N GLU A 620 -5.82 -22.15 -6.52
CA GLU A 620 -6.32 -23.10 -7.52
C GLU A 620 -7.81 -23.40 -7.34
N TRP A 621 -8.27 -23.55 -6.10
CA TRP A 621 -9.67 -23.81 -5.80
C TRP A 621 -10.59 -22.61 -6.08
N VAL A 622 -10.14 -21.42 -5.69
CA VAL A 622 -10.91 -20.18 -5.81
C VAL A 622 -10.96 -19.69 -7.25
N TYR A 623 -9.89 -19.88 -8.02
CA TYR A 623 -9.81 -19.43 -9.40
C TYR A 623 -10.82 -20.17 -10.30
N THR A 624 -11.63 -19.42 -11.04
CA THR A 624 -12.74 -19.95 -11.84
C THR A 624 -12.56 -19.79 -13.34
N SER A 625 -11.70 -18.85 -13.75
CA SER A 625 -11.46 -18.52 -15.15
C SER A 625 -10.52 -19.53 -15.80
N ASP A 626 -10.50 -19.56 -17.14
CA ASP A 626 -9.49 -20.32 -17.88
C ASP A 626 -8.11 -19.68 -17.66
N PRO A 627 -7.11 -20.39 -17.11
CA PRO A 627 -5.76 -19.85 -16.98
C PRO A 627 -5.04 -19.70 -18.33
N GLY A 628 -5.61 -20.24 -19.41
CA GLY A 628 -4.99 -20.26 -20.72
C GLY A 628 -3.79 -21.23 -20.79
N PRO A 629 -2.97 -21.14 -21.86
CA PRO A 629 -1.91 -22.12 -22.14
C PRO A 629 -0.76 -22.12 -21.12
N ALA A 630 -0.50 -20.97 -20.48
CA ALA A 630 0.57 -20.80 -19.49
C ALA A 630 0.22 -21.43 -18.13
N GLY A 631 -1.07 -21.60 -17.82
CA GLY A 631 -1.51 -22.16 -16.55
C GLY A 631 -1.50 -21.14 -15.39
N LEU A 632 -2.12 -21.53 -14.27
CA LEU A 632 -2.33 -20.64 -13.12
C LEU A 632 -1.02 -20.25 -12.42
N LEU A 633 -0.04 -21.16 -12.37
CA LEU A 633 1.24 -20.92 -11.74
C LEU A 633 1.99 -19.75 -12.40
N ASP A 634 1.99 -19.69 -13.73
CA ASP A 634 2.61 -18.61 -14.50
C ASP A 634 1.88 -17.27 -14.28
N LEU A 635 0.56 -17.28 -14.16
CA LEU A 635 -0.21 -16.08 -13.80
C LEU A 635 0.11 -15.59 -12.38
N ILE A 636 0.25 -16.50 -11.41
CA ILE A 636 0.67 -16.14 -10.04
C ILE A 636 2.10 -15.59 -10.05
N ALA A 637 3.02 -16.22 -10.79
CA ALA A 637 4.39 -15.75 -10.94
C ALA A 637 4.42 -14.33 -11.53
N SER A 638 3.65 -14.07 -12.59
CA SER A 638 3.51 -12.73 -13.17
C SER A 638 2.97 -11.70 -12.17
N LEU A 639 1.95 -12.05 -11.37
CA LEU A 639 1.45 -11.18 -10.30
C LEU A 639 2.50 -10.94 -9.18
N VAL A 640 3.38 -11.90 -8.91
CA VAL A 640 4.50 -11.74 -7.96
C VAL A 640 5.57 -10.82 -8.55
N ASP A 641 5.92 -10.98 -9.82
CA ASP A 641 6.90 -10.16 -10.54
C ASP A 641 6.44 -8.70 -10.60
N LYS A 642 5.16 -8.49 -10.91
CA LYS A 642 4.47 -7.18 -10.87
C LYS A 642 4.27 -6.62 -9.47
N SER A 643 4.73 -7.33 -8.44
CA SER A 643 4.60 -6.98 -7.02
C SER A 643 3.15 -6.86 -6.51
N ILE A 644 2.16 -7.40 -7.23
CA ILE A 644 0.76 -7.47 -6.76
C ILE A 644 0.61 -8.50 -5.66
N LEU A 645 1.28 -9.64 -5.82
CA LEU A 645 1.44 -10.66 -4.80
C LEU A 645 2.84 -10.61 -4.17
N ILE A 646 2.89 -10.89 -2.88
CA ILE A 646 4.11 -11.03 -2.10
C ILE A 646 4.28 -12.51 -1.78
N SER A 647 5.36 -13.10 -2.29
CA SER A 647 5.75 -14.45 -1.91
C SER A 647 6.41 -14.41 -0.52
N GLU A 648 5.86 -15.19 0.41
CA GLU A 648 6.35 -15.39 1.76
C GLU A 648 6.78 -16.84 1.91
N GLU A 649 8.07 -17.05 2.14
CA GLU A 649 8.61 -18.38 2.46
C GLU A 649 8.54 -18.59 3.97
N SER A 650 7.76 -19.59 4.39
CA SER A 650 7.75 -20.08 5.76
C SER A 650 8.20 -21.53 5.77
N ASN A 651 9.44 -21.77 6.20
CA ASN A 651 10.11 -23.06 6.19
C ASN A 651 10.17 -23.70 4.78
N THR A 652 9.21 -24.56 4.46
CA THR A 652 9.13 -25.33 3.21
C THR A 652 7.88 -25.02 2.38
N ILE A 653 7.04 -24.08 2.82
CA ILE A 653 5.77 -23.73 2.15
C ILE A 653 5.88 -22.31 1.62
N VAL A 654 5.60 -22.15 0.32
CA VAL A 654 5.46 -20.86 -0.33
C VAL A 654 4.02 -20.39 -0.17
N ARG A 655 3.85 -19.17 0.35
CA ARG A 655 2.56 -18.52 0.51
C ARG A 655 2.55 -17.21 -0.24
N PHE A 656 1.36 -16.79 -0.67
CA PHE A 656 1.16 -15.53 -1.35
C PHE A 656 0.33 -14.61 -0.48
N ARG A 657 0.73 -13.35 -0.37
CA ARG A 657 -0.04 -12.32 0.32
C ARG A 657 -0.29 -11.15 -0.61
N MET A 658 -1.51 -10.65 -0.57
CA MET A 658 -1.87 -9.39 -1.21
C MET A 658 -1.92 -8.30 -0.15
N LEU A 659 -1.45 -7.10 -0.50
CA LEU A 659 -1.58 -5.94 0.38
C LEU A 659 -3.04 -5.53 0.49
N GLU A 660 -3.46 -5.05 1.66
CA GLU A 660 -4.87 -4.71 1.91
C GLU A 660 -5.34 -3.67 0.89
N THR A 661 -4.46 -2.74 0.48
CA THR A 661 -4.75 -1.72 -0.55
C THR A 661 -5.08 -2.28 -1.94
N LEU A 662 -4.33 -3.29 -2.38
CA LEU A 662 -4.56 -3.96 -3.67
C LEU A 662 -5.76 -4.89 -3.58
N ARG A 663 -5.96 -5.47 -2.40
CA ARG A 663 -7.06 -6.36 -2.11
C ARG A 663 -8.41 -5.67 -2.24
N ASP A 664 -8.69 -4.58 -1.51
CA ASP A 664 -10.04 -3.99 -1.65
C ASP A 664 -10.25 -3.43 -3.06
N TYR A 665 -9.20 -3.00 -3.78
CA TYR A 665 -9.35 -2.62 -5.18
C TYR A 665 -9.77 -3.81 -6.06
N GLY A 666 -9.13 -4.97 -5.90
CA GLY A 666 -9.55 -6.21 -6.57
C GLY A 666 -10.97 -6.63 -6.20
N ARG A 667 -11.37 -6.39 -4.94
CA ARG A 667 -12.73 -6.67 -4.45
C ARG A 667 -13.77 -5.76 -5.09
N ASP A 668 -13.50 -4.47 -5.19
CA ASP A 668 -14.36 -3.50 -5.87
C ASP A 668 -14.57 -3.90 -7.35
N LYS A 669 -13.50 -4.37 -8.02
CA LYS A 669 -13.59 -4.89 -9.39
C LYS A 669 -14.41 -6.18 -9.48
N LEU A 670 -14.29 -7.05 -8.49
CA LEU A 670 -15.06 -8.29 -8.41
C LEU A 670 -16.55 -8.05 -8.09
N GLU A 671 -16.85 -6.99 -7.34
CA GLU A 671 -18.22 -6.54 -7.08
C GLU A 671 -18.84 -5.94 -8.34
N GLN A 672 -18.10 -5.09 -9.07
CA GLN A 672 -18.52 -4.51 -10.35
C GLN A 672 -18.81 -5.57 -11.43
N SER A 673 -18.09 -6.70 -11.42
CA SER A 673 -18.34 -7.80 -12.36
C SER A 673 -19.50 -8.72 -11.93
N GLY A 674 -20.07 -8.53 -10.74
CA GLY A 674 -21.12 -9.38 -10.18
C GLY A 674 -20.64 -10.77 -9.72
N ALA A 675 -19.34 -11.05 -9.76
CA ALA A 675 -18.78 -12.37 -9.43
C ALA A 675 -18.45 -12.56 -7.94
N LEU A 676 -18.50 -11.48 -7.13
CA LEU A 676 -18.09 -11.49 -5.72
C LEU A 676 -18.76 -12.60 -4.90
N SER A 677 -20.08 -12.79 -5.02
CA SER A 677 -20.80 -13.81 -4.26
C SER A 677 -20.38 -15.22 -4.62
N GLU A 678 -20.08 -15.52 -5.90
CA GLU A 678 -19.59 -16.84 -6.31
C GLU A 678 -18.22 -17.14 -5.71
N ILE A 679 -17.29 -16.18 -5.80
CA ILE A 679 -15.93 -16.33 -5.28
C ILE A 679 -15.94 -16.48 -3.75
N ARG A 680 -16.76 -15.70 -3.03
CA ARG A 680 -16.93 -15.86 -1.57
C ARG A 680 -17.49 -17.24 -1.20
N ARG A 681 -18.43 -17.79 -2.00
CA ARG A 681 -18.92 -19.17 -1.81
C ARG A 681 -17.81 -20.21 -2.01
N ARG A 682 -16.97 -20.08 -3.04
CA ARG A 682 -15.84 -20.99 -3.28
C ARG A 682 -14.80 -20.91 -2.17
N HIS A 683 -14.43 -19.70 -1.77
CA HIS A 683 -13.54 -19.44 -0.63
C HIS A 683 -14.06 -20.10 0.65
N ARG A 684 -15.34 -19.88 0.99
CA ARG A 684 -15.98 -20.55 2.12
C ARG A 684 -15.92 -22.08 2.00
N SER A 685 -16.24 -22.64 0.84
CA SER A 685 -16.20 -24.10 0.63
C SER A 685 -14.79 -24.68 0.81
N TRP A 686 -13.75 -23.97 0.34
CA TRP A 686 -12.35 -24.36 0.58
C TRP A 686 -12.03 -24.39 2.08
N TYR A 687 -12.33 -23.31 2.80
CA TYR A 687 -12.01 -23.21 4.23
C TYR A 687 -12.86 -24.12 5.11
N ARG A 688 -14.09 -24.43 4.67
CA ARG A 688 -14.91 -25.50 5.25
C ARG A 688 -14.21 -26.85 5.10
N GLN A 689 -13.77 -27.20 3.90
CA GLN A 689 -13.09 -28.47 3.67
C GLN A 689 -11.77 -28.55 4.46
N LEU A 690 -10.98 -27.47 4.47
CA LEU A 690 -9.75 -27.38 5.24
C LEU A 690 -9.99 -27.63 6.75
N ALA A 691 -11.05 -27.04 7.32
CA ALA A 691 -11.39 -27.24 8.73
C ALA A 691 -11.81 -28.70 9.01
N LEU A 692 -12.61 -29.31 8.12
CA LEU A 692 -13.02 -30.71 8.24
C LEU A 692 -11.85 -31.70 8.07
N ASP A 693 -10.94 -31.41 7.14
CA ASP A 693 -9.72 -32.20 6.94
C ASP A 693 -8.81 -32.11 8.18
N ALA A 694 -8.70 -30.92 8.76
CA ALA A 694 -7.96 -30.70 10.00
C ALA A 694 -8.59 -31.45 11.19
N GLU A 695 -9.93 -31.45 11.29
CA GLU A 695 -10.65 -32.21 12.32
C GLU A 695 -10.41 -33.72 12.17
N SER A 696 -10.57 -34.25 10.95
CA SER A 696 -10.37 -35.69 10.68
C SER A 696 -8.93 -36.14 10.89
N GLY A 697 -7.97 -35.26 10.58
CA GLY A 697 -6.55 -35.48 10.79
C GLY A 697 -6.02 -35.07 12.16
N TRP A 698 -6.88 -34.63 13.08
CA TRP A 698 -6.47 -34.01 14.34
C TRP A 698 -5.74 -35.00 15.26
N ILE A 699 -6.26 -36.23 15.35
CA ILE A 699 -5.65 -37.33 16.12
C ILE A 699 -4.75 -38.12 15.18
N SER A 700 -3.64 -37.50 14.75
CA SER A 700 -2.63 -38.14 13.90
C SER A 700 -1.26 -37.46 14.04
N HIS A 701 -0.22 -38.07 13.47
CA HIS A 701 1.11 -37.46 13.31
C HIS A 701 1.09 -36.10 12.56
N ARG A 702 0.02 -35.80 11.82
CA ARG A 702 -0.16 -34.51 11.13
C ARG A 702 -0.69 -33.39 12.03
N GLN A 703 -0.96 -33.65 13.32
CA GLN A 703 -1.51 -32.66 14.25
C GLN A 703 -0.66 -31.37 14.30
N VAL A 704 0.67 -31.50 14.33
CA VAL A 704 1.60 -30.35 14.34
C VAL A 704 1.49 -29.53 13.04
N VAL A 705 1.36 -30.22 11.90
CA VAL A 705 1.16 -29.59 10.59
C VAL A 705 -0.17 -28.85 10.54
N TRP A 706 -1.24 -29.45 11.08
CA TRP A 706 -2.55 -28.82 11.15
C TRP A 706 -2.57 -27.61 12.08
N LEU A 707 -1.96 -27.68 13.25
CA LEU A 707 -1.82 -26.54 14.16
C LEU A 707 -1.14 -25.36 13.46
N ALA A 708 0.00 -25.61 12.82
CA ALA A 708 0.73 -24.58 12.10
C ALA A 708 -0.05 -24.04 10.89
N ARG A 709 -0.76 -24.90 10.14
CA ARG A 709 -1.55 -24.51 8.97
C ARG A 709 -2.77 -23.67 9.38
N LEU A 710 -3.55 -24.13 10.37
CA LEU A 710 -4.71 -23.40 10.87
C LEU A 710 -4.31 -22.04 11.47
N GLU A 711 -3.20 -21.97 12.22
CA GLU A 711 -2.69 -20.70 12.77
C GLU A 711 -2.42 -19.67 11.66
N ARG A 712 -1.82 -20.08 10.54
CA ARG A 712 -1.58 -19.20 9.38
C ARG A 712 -2.87 -18.81 8.65
N GLU A 713 -3.83 -19.73 8.55
CA GLU A 713 -5.10 -19.54 7.83
C GLU A 713 -6.18 -18.82 8.65
N GLN A 714 -5.91 -18.47 9.92
CA GLN A 714 -6.85 -17.81 10.82
C GLN A 714 -7.59 -16.60 10.20
N PRO A 715 -6.92 -15.65 9.51
CA PRO A 715 -7.63 -14.54 8.87
C PRO A 715 -8.70 -15.02 7.87
N ASN A 716 -8.35 -16.01 7.04
CA ASN A 716 -9.23 -16.50 5.98
C ASN A 716 -10.39 -17.34 6.55
N LEU A 717 -10.12 -18.14 7.59
CA LEU A 717 -11.16 -18.90 8.32
C LEU A 717 -12.19 -17.96 8.97
N ARG A 718 -11.74 -16.85 9.57
CA ARG A 718 -12.64 -15.83 10.15
C ARG A 718 -13.49 -15.18 9.08
N GLU A 719 -12.93 -14.87 7.92
CA GLU A 719 -13.69 -14.27 6.82
C GLU A 719 -14.70 -15.24 6.20
N ALA A 720 -14.35 -16.53 6.09
CA ALA A 720 -15.28 -17.57 5.68
C ALA A 720 -16.44 -17.74 6.66
N MET A 721 -16.18 -17.71 7.97
CA MET A 721 -17.23 -17.74 9.00
C MET A 721 -18.08 -16.47 8.96
N GLU A 722 -17.48 -15.29 8.86
CA GLU A 722 -18.23 -14.02 8.79
C GLU A 722 -19.17 -13.99 7.58
N PHE A 723 -18.68 -14.40 6.40
CA PHE A 723 -19.51 -14.54 5.20
C PHE A 723 -20.66 -15.54 5.40
N SER A 724 -20.40 -16.66 6.07
CA SER A 724 -21.43 -17.68 6.34
C SER A 724 -22.51 -17.19 7.31
N LEU A 725 -22.21 -16.18 8.14
CA LEU A 725 -23.11 -15.60 9.12
C LEU A 725 -23.70 -14.24 8.68
N SER A 726 -23.48 -13.83 7.42
CA SER A 726 -24.01 -12.56 6.87
C SER A 726 -25.07 -12.74 5.78
N GLU A 727 -25.04 -13.84 5.01
CA GLU A 727 -25.99 -14.07 3.90
C GLU A 727 -26.93 -15.25 4.21
N ALA A 728 -28.19 -14.94 4.52
CA ALA A 728 -29.18 -15.93 4.97
C ALA A 728 -29.87 -16.73 3.83
N GLU A 729 -29.83 -16.24 2.59
CA GLU A 729 -30.67 -16.76 1.49
C GLU A 729 -29.99 -17.84 0.62
N ASP A 730 -28.65 -17.83 0.46
CA ASP A 730 -27.91 -18.71 -0.48
C ASP A 730 -26.75 -19.51 0.16
N SER A 731 -26.58 -19.47 1.49
CA SER A 731 -25.57 -20.28 2.18
C SER A 731 -26.09 -21.70 2.45
N PRO A 732 -25.26 -22.77 2.29
CA PRO A 732 -25.57 -24.06 2.92
C PRO A 732 -25.87 -23.78 4.39
N ALA A 733 -27.02 -24.29 4.85
CA ALA A 733 -27.68 -23.86 6.08
C ALA A 733 -26.73 -23.75 7.29
N ASP A 734 -25.70 -24.60 7.36
CA ASP A 734 -24.84 -24.76 8.52
C ASP A 734 -23.33 -24.53 8.27
N ALA A 735 -22.92 -23.99 7.13
CA ALA A 735 -21.48 -23.91 6.78
C ALA A 735 -20.62 -23.18 7.84
N GLY A 736 -21.13 -22.09 8.44
CA GLY A 736 -20.45 -21.38 9.51
C GLY A 736 -20.34 -22.20 10.80
N LEU A 737 -21.39 -22.96 11.13
CA LEU A 737 -21.43 -23.84 12.30
C LEU A 737 -20.50 -25.04 12.13
N GLU A 738 -20.41 -25.60 10.92
CA GLU A 738 -19.47 -26.68 10.58
C GLU A 738 -18.02 -26.23 10.75
N ILE A 739 -17.66 -25.06 10.19
CA ILE A 739 -16.30 -24.49 10.34
C ILE A 739 -16.00 -24.27 11.83
N ALA A 740 -16.88 -23.59 12.56
CA ALA A 740 -16.65 -23.28 13.97
C ALA A 740 -16.52 -24.57 14.82
N THR A 741 -17.36 -25.56 14.57
CA THR A 741 -17.32 -26.84 15.30
C THR A 741 -16.05 -27.62 14.97
N ALA A 742 -15.61 -27.64 13.70
CA ALA A 742 -14.38 -28.32 13.31
C ALA A 742 -13.11 -27.63 13.86
N LEU A 743 -13.15 -26.32 14.12
CA LEU A 743 -12.03 -25.57 14.73
C LEU A 743 -11.96 -25.70 16.26
N PHE A 744 -12.94 -26.33 16.91
CA PHE A 744 -12.95 -26.56 18.36
C PHE A 744 -11.64 -27.14 18.92
N PRO A 745 -11.06 -28.21 18.34
CA PRO A 745 -9.82 -28.80 18.86
C PRO A 745 -8.63 -27.83 18.79
N PHE A 746 -8.60 -26.98 17.76
CA PHE A 746 -7.59 -25.95 17.58
C PHE A 746 -7.70 -24.85 18.64
N TRP A 747 -8.90 -24.32 18.91
CA TRP A 747 -9.07 -23.31 19.96
C TRP A 747 -8.76 -23.85 21.35
N LEU A 748 -9.13 -25.11 21.62
CA LEU A 748 -8.85 -25.79 22.89
C LEU A 748 -7.34 -26.06 23.09
N SER A 749 -6.61 -26.40 22.03
CA SER A 749 -5.16 -26.64 22.10
C SER A 749 -4.36 -25.34 22.25
N ARG A 750 -4.70 -24.29 21.50
CA ARG A 750 -4.01 -22.98 21.55
C ARG A 750 -4.46 -22.06 22.68
N GLY A 751 -5.41 -22.49 23.52
CA GLY A 751 -5.98 -21.67 24.59
C GLY A 751 -6.80 -20.47 24.11
N ARG A 752 -7.24 -20.46 22.83
CA ARG A 752 -8.05 -19.39 22.22
C ARG A 752 -9.54 -19.54 22.56
N LEU A 753 -9.85 -19.76 23.84
CA LEU A 753 -11.18 -20.15 24.32
C LEU A 753 -12.25 -19.10 24.01
N ARG A 754 -11.94 -17.81 24.24
CA ARG A 754 -12.87 -16.69 24.00
C ARG A 754 -13.27 -16.56 22.53
N GLU A 755 -12.29 -16.74 21.63
CA GLU A 755 -12.52 -16.67 20.19
C GLU A 755 -13.44 -17.78 19.74
N GLY A 756 -13.16 -19.03 20.16
CA GLY A 756 -13.99 -20.17 19.81
C GLY A 756 -15.42 -20.08 20.33
N ARG A 757 -15.60 -19.62 21.58
CA ARG A 757 -16.93 -19.35 22.15
C ARG A 757 -17.69 -18.33 21.34
N ARG A 758 -17.09 -17.18 21.04
CA ARG A 758 -17.72 -16.11 20.26
C ARG A 758 -18.24 -16.63 18.92
N TRP A 759 -17.46 -17.43 18.20
CA TRP A 759 -17.87 -17.96 16.90
C TRP A 759 -18.96 -19.03 17.02
N LEU A 760 -18.85 -19.96 17.97
CA LEU A 760 -19.88 -20.98 18.21
C LEU A 760 -21.21 -20.37 18.68
N ASP A 761 -21.17 -19.42 19.62
CA ASP A 761 -22.37 -18.72 20.09
C ASP A 761 -23.06 -17.95 18.95
N ARG A 762 -22.28 -17.24 18.11
CA ARG A 762 -22.82 -16.56 16.92
C ARG A 762 -23.42 -17.53 15.91
N ALA A 763 -22.74 -18.65 15.64
CA ALA A 763 -23.20 -19.63 14.66
C ALA A 763 -24.47 -20.37 15.12
N LEU A 764 -24.56 -20.74 16.40
CA LEU A 764 -25.73 -21.37 17.03
C LEU A 764 -26.94 -20.43 17.16
N ALA A 765 -26.72 -19.11 17.16
CA ALA A 765 -27.77 -18.11 17.24
C ALA A 765 -28.19 -17.56 15.87
N PHE A 766 -27.47 -17.91 14.80
CA PHE A 766 -27.70 -17.34 13.47
C PHE A 766 -29.00 -17.84 12.84
N ARG A 767 -29.44 -19.07 13.16
CA ARG A 767 -30.69 -19.66 12.67
C ARG A 767 -31.44 -20.35 13.81
N GLU A 768 -32.74 -20.52 13.61
CA GLU A 768 -33.61 -21.24 14.56
C GLU A 768 -33.46 -22.76 14.44
N GLU A 769 -33.21 -23.26 13.22
CA GLU A 769 -33.08 -24.69 12.92
C GLU A 769 -31.74 -24.99 12.24
N HIS A 770 -31.06 -26.01 12.75
CA HIS A 770 -29.79 -26.56 12.27
C HIS A 770 -29.90 -28.07 12.07
N ASP A 771 -28.95 -28.70 11.36
CA ASP A 771 -28.80 -30.15 11.46
C ASP A 771 -28.61 -30.55 12.93
N THR A 772 -29.50 -31.40 13.43
CA THR A 772 -29.57 -31.75 14.86
C THR A 772 -28.29 -32.42 15.35
N ALA A 773 -27.57 -33.19 14.50
CA ALA A 773 -26.31 -33.82 14.90
C ALA A 773 -25.21 -32.77 15.09
N LEU A 774 -25.11 -31.86 14.14
CA LEU A 774 -24.15 -30.78 14.17
C LEU A 774 -24.42 -29.83 15.34
N GLU A 775 -25.69 -29.51 15.63
CA GLU A 775 -26.06 -28.67 16.76
C GLU A 775 -25.66 -29.30 18.09
N VAL A 776 -25.89 -30.61 18.30
CA VAL A 776 -25.41 -31.31 19.52
C VAL A 776 -23.88 -31.24 19.63
N LYS A 777 -23.15 -31.47 18.53
CA LYS A 777 -21.69 -31.41 18.50
C LYS A 777 -21.16 -29.98 18.76
N ALA A 778 -21.86 -28.97 18.27
CA ALA A 778 -21.53 -27.57 18.51
C ALA A 778 -21.80 -27.16 19.97
N LEU A 779 -22.93 -27.59 20.55
CA LEU A 779 -23.26 -27.39 21.97
C LEU A 779 -22.27 -28.11 22.89
N TYR A 780 -21.83 -29.32 22.52
CA TYR A 780 -20.71 -30.01 23.17
C TYR A 780 -19.44 -29.15 23.14
N SER A 781 -19.05 -28.69 21.95
CA SER A 781 -17.83 -27.89 21.78
C SER A 781 -17.88 -26.58 22.58
N ALA A 782 -19.00 -25.87 22.51
CA ALA A 782 -19.22 -24.60 23.21
C ALA A 782 -19.25 -24.78 24.74
N SER A 783 -19.91 -25.84 25.25
CA SER A 783 -19.95 -26.13 26.69
C SER A 783 -18.57 -26.49 27.26
N ILE A 784 -17.74 -27.24 26.51
CA ILE A 784 -16.36 -27.51 26.90
C ILE A 784 -15.54 -26.22 26.94
N LEU A 785 -15.62 -25.36 25.92
CA LEU A 785 -14.89 -24.09 25.93
C LEU A 785 -15.36 -23.14 27.03
N ALA A 786 -16.67 -23.09 27.33
CA ALA A 786 -17.23 -22.32 28.43
C ALA A 786 -16.72 -22.81 29.79
N THR A 787 -16.73 -24.14 29.99
CA THR A 787 -16.18 -24.78 31.19
C THR A 787 -14.70 -24.44 31.39
N ARG A 788 -13.89 -24.54 30.34
CA ARG A 788 -12.45 -24.21 30.41
C ARG A 788 -12.17 -22.72 30.61
N HIS A 789 -13.14 -21.87 30.29
CA HIS A 789 -13.08 -20.42 30.52
C HIS A 789 -13.76 -20.00 31.84
N GLU A 790 -14.08 -20.96 32.72
CA GLU A 790 -14.70 -20.73 34.05
C GLU A 790 -16.06 -20.01 34.01
N ASP A 791 -16.74 -20.04 32.87
CA ASP A 791 -18.12 -19.54 32.75
C ASP A 791 -19.09 -20.70 32.97
N LEU A 792 -19.20 -21.08 34.23
CA LEU A 792 -19.92 -22.28 34.66
C LEU A 792 -21.42 -22.15 34.38
N GLU A 793 -22.01 -20.96 34.54
CA GLU A 793 -23.43 -20.71 34.24
C GLU A 793 -23.73 -20.97 32.76
N ARG A 794 -22.94 -20.37 31.86
CA ARG A 794 -23.12 -20.59 30.43
C ARG A 794 -22.85 -22.06 30.04
N ALA A 795 -21.87 -22.70 30.66
CA ALA A 795 -21.60 -24.12 30.43
C ALA A 795 -22.80 -25.01 30.81
N THR A 796 -23.48 -24.73 31.93
CA THR A 796 -24.69 -25.43 32.35
C THR A 796 -25.81 -25.25 31.33
N GLU A 797 -26.11 -24.02 30.93
CA GLU A 797 -27.14 -23.72 29.93
C GLU A 797 -26.93 -24.48 28.62
N LEU A 798 -25.71 -24.44 28.09
CA LEU A 798 -25.32 -25.12 26.85
C LEU A 798 -25.43 -26.65 26.98
N THR A 799 -24.99 -27.20 28.11
CA THR A 799 -25.04 -28.63 28.39
C THR A 799 -26.48 -29.12 28.51
N ASP A 800 -27.35 -28.37 29.17
CA ASP A 800 -28.76 -28.75 29.34
C ASP A 800 -29.55 -28.67 28.03
N ARG A 801 -29.31 -27.61 27.22
CA ARG A 801 -29.86 -27.52 25.85
C ARG A 801 -29.39 -28.69 24.99
N GLY A 802 -28.10 -29.00 25.01
CA GLY A 802 -27.53 -30.13 24.26
C GLY A 802 -28.05 -31.48 24.72
N ARG A 803 -28.29 -31.67 26.03
CA ARG A 803 -28.87 -32.90 26.59
C ARG A 803 -30.30 -33.11 26.11
N ALA A 804 -31.14 -32.07 26.17
CA ALA A 804 -32.52 -32.15 25.66
C ALA A 804 -32.56 -32.54 24.16
N LEU A 805 -31.63 -31.99 23.37
CA LEU A 805 -31.51 -32.30 21.95
C LEU A 805 -30.94 -33.72 21.69
N ALA A 806 -29.98 -34.17 22.49
CA ALA A 806 -29.46 -35.53 22.42
C ALA A 806 -30.50 -36.58 22.82
N GLU A 807 -31.38 -36.26 23.78
CA GLU A 807 -32.50 -37.10 24.21
C GLU A 807 -33.56 -37.21 23.11
N SER A 808 -33.91 -36.11 22.43
CA SER A 808 -34.89 -36.12 21.35
C SER A 808 -34.42 -36.90 20.12
N ARG A 809 -33.13 -36.80 19.78
CA ARG A 809 -32.51 -37.53 18.65
C ARG A 809 -32.22 -38.99 18.96
N GLY A 810 -31.95 -39.32 20.22
CA GLY A 810 -31.86 -40.69 20.71
C GLY A 810 -30.59 -41.46 20.32
N THR A 811 -29.57 -40.84 19.72
CA THR A 811 -28.33 -41.57 19.37
C THR A 811 -27.43 -41.76 20.60
N ALA A 812 -26.68 -42.87 20.62
CA ALA A 812 -25.74 -43.15 21.72
C ALA A 812 -24.57 -42.17 21.75
N LEU A 813 -24.09 -41.73 20.58
CA LEU A 813 -22.97 -40.80 20.46
C LEU A 813 -23.33 -39.40 21.00
N ASP A 814 -24.51 -38.89 20.66
CA ASP A 814 -24.99 -37.58 21.12
C ASP A 814 -25.09 -37.53 22.64
N ARG A 815 -25.66 -38.58 23.25
CA ARG A 815 -25.68 -38.73 24.71
C ARG A 815 -24.28 -38.79 25.29
N ALA A 816 -23.37 -39.57 24.70
CA ALA A 816 -22.00 -39.70 25.19
C ALA A 816 -21.23 -38.37 25.17
N LEU A 817 -21.41 -37.54 24.13
CA LEU A 817 -20.86 -36.19 24.08
C LEU A 817 -21.41 -35.32 25.23
N MET A 818 -22.71 -35.38 25.50
CA MET A 818 -23.33 -34.63 26.60
C MET A 818 -22.91 -35.13 27.99
N HIS A 819 -22.71 -36.44 28.17
CA HIS A 819 -22.12 -37.01 29.38
C HIS A 819 -20.68 -36.51 29.57
N HIS A 820 -19.88 -36.44 28.50
CA HIS A 820 -18.53 -35.86 28.55
C HIS A 820 -18.56 -34.37 28.94
N ALA A 821 -19.43 -33.56 28.35
CA ALA A 821 -19.58 -32.15 28.72
C ALA A 821 -19.99 -31.98 30.19
N THR A 822 -20.97 -32.78 30.63
CA THR A 822 -21.43 -32.82 32.04
C THR A 822 -20.29 -33.18 32.99
N ALA A 823 -19.46 -34.16 32.62
CA ALA A 823 -18.32 -34.60 33.41
C ALA A 823 -17.23 -33.52 33.52
N ALA A 824 -16.91 -32.87 32.39
CA ALA A 824 -15.96 -31.77 32.37
C ALA A 824 -16.43 -30.62 33.27
N HIS A 825 -17.71 -30.24 33.17
CA HIS A 825 -18.31 -29.22 34.02
C HIS A 825 -18.25 -29.62 35.51
N ALA A 826 -18.65 -30.85 35.86
CA ALA A 826 -18.63 -31.34 37.24
C ALA A 826 -17.23 -31.25 37.86
N LEU A 827 -16.18 -31.59 37.10
CA LEU A 827 -14.80 -31.49 37.58
C LEU A 827 -14.38 -30.04 37.89
N HIS A 828 -14.76 -29.08 37.04
CA HIS A 828 -14.42 -27.66 37.25
C HIS A 828 -15.31 -26.98 38.31
N SER A 829 -16.52 -27.49 38.51
CA SER A 829 -17.45 -27.06 39.57
C SER A 829 -17.14 -27.70 40.94
N GLY A 830 -16.12 -28.56 41.04
CA GLY A 830 -15.67 -29.17 42.31
C GLY A 830 -16.38 -30.47 42.72
N ASP A 831 -17.01 -31.18 41.77
CA ASP A 831 -17.66 -32.49 41.98
C ASP A 831 -16.94 -33.59 41.17
N PRO A 832 -15.76 -34.04 41.62
CA PRO A 832 -14.97 -35.04 40.91
C PRO A 832 -15.62 -36.44 40.88
N GLU A 833 -16.45 -36.80 41.86
CA GLU A 833 -17.17 -38.08 41.88
C GLU A 833 -18.19 -38.17 40.75
N ARG A 834 -18.97 -37.10 40.55
CA ARG A 834 -19.87 -37.00 39.40
C ARG A 834 -19.11 -36.96 38.09
N ALA A 835 -17.96 -36.29 38.04
CA ALA A 835 -17.11 -36.26 36.86
C ALA A 835 -16.66 -37.68 36.44
N VAL A 836 -16.17 -38.50 37.38
CA VAL A 836 -15.79 -39.90 37.10
C VAL A 836 -16.98 -40.65 36.52
N ARG A 837 -18.13 -40.65 37.20
CA ARG A 837 -19.34 -41.37 36.75
C ARG A 837 -19.75 -40.97 35.33
N SER A 838 -19.87 -39.68 35.07
CA SER A 838 -20.32 -39.18 33.75
C SER A 838 -19.27 -39.39 32.65
N TYR A 839 -17.97 -39.29 32.94
CA TYR A 839 -16.96 -39.64 31.94
C TYR A 839 -16.95 -41.15 31.64
N THR A 840 -17.13 -42.02 32.64
CA THR A 840 -17.21 -43.48 32.43
C THR A 840 -18.40 -43.85 31.55
N GLU A 841 -19.57 -43.22 31.76
CA GLU A 841 -20.75 -43.38 30.89
C GLU A 841 -20.47 -42.96 29.44
N ALA A 842 -19.77 -41.83 29.25
CA ALA A 842 -19.37 -41.38 27.92
C ALA A 842 -18.38 -42.36 27.25
N LEU A 843 -17.37 -42.80 28.00
CA LEU A 843 -16.27 -43.65 27.51
C LEU A 843 -16.77 -44.99 26.94
N ALA A 844 -17.83 -45.56 27.53
CA ALA A 844 -18.45 -46.81 27.09
C ALA A 844 -18.91 -46.76 25.62
N VAL A 845 -19.29 -45.58 25.12
CA VAL A 845 -19.73 -45.38 23.73
C VAL A 845 -18.60 -44.81 22.86
N LEU A 846 -17.82 -43.86 23.37
CA LEU A 846 -16.81 -43.14 22.59
C LEU A 846 -15.73 -44.06 22.01
N ARG A 847 -15.39 -45.16 22.71
CA ARG A 847 -14.45 -46.17 22.22
C ARG A 847 -14.95 -46.87 20.94
N GLY A 848 -16.25 -47.16 20.84
CA GLY A 848 -16.85 -47.83 19.68
C GLY A 848 -17.24 -46.90 18.53
N ALA A 849 -17.47 -45.62 18.83
CA ALA A 849 -17.92 -44.61 17.85
C ALA A 849 -16.76 -43.92 17.07
N ASN A 850 -15.51 -44.33 17.30
CA ASN A 850 -14.31 -43.76 16.69
C ASN A 850 -14.15 -42.23 16.87
N ASN A 851 -14.74 -41.65 17.92
CA ASN A 851 -14.51 -40.25 18.30
C ASN A 851 -13.28 -40.17 19.22
N LEU A 852 -12.11 -40.29 18.60
CA LEU A 852 -10.84 -40.43 19.32
C LEU A 852 -10.49 -39.23 20.20
N LEU A 853 -10.83 -38.01 19.78
CA LEU A 853 -10.57 -36.81 20.57
C LEU A 853 -11.35 -36.87 21.90
N ALA A 854 -12.68 -37.05 21.84
CA ALA A 854 -13.51 -37.12 23.04
C ALA A 854 -13.15 -38.32 23.92
N HIS A 855 -12.74 -39.44 23.32
CA HIS A 855 -12.24 -40.61 24.05
C HIS A 855 -10.97 -40.28 24.85
N LEU A 856 -9.95 -39.71 24.20
CA LEU A 856 -8.70 -39.32 24.85
C LEU A 856 -8.92 -38.27 25.95
N THR A 857 -9.76 -37.26 25.69
CA THR A 857 -10.05 -36.23 26.68
C THR A 857 -10.90 -36.75 27.84
N ALA A 858 -11.76 -37.75 27.63
CA ALA A 858 -12.47 -38.44 28.71
C ALA A 858 -11.51 -39.21 29.62
N LEU A 859 -10.59 -40.01 29.04
CA LEU A 859 -9.58 -40.74 29.83
C LEU A 859 -8.71 -39.79 30.66
N HIS A 860 -8.25 -38.70 30.05
CA HIS A 860 -7.53 -37.65 30.75
C HIS A 860 -8.36 -37.02 31.87
N GLY A 861 -9.63 -36.70 31.62
CA GLY A 861 -10.54 -36.13 32.61
C GLY A 861 -10.82 -37.06 33.79
N ILE A 862 -10.98 -38.38 33.55
CA ILE A 862 -11.10 -39.40 34.60
C ILE A 862 -9.82 -39.46 35.43
N GLY A 863 -8.66 -39.46 34.76
CA GLY A 863 -7.36 -39.44 35.43
C GLY A 863 -7.20 -38.25 36.37
N LEU A 864 -7.57 -37.06 35.90
CA LEU A 864 -7.55 -35.84 36.72
C LEU A 864 -8.56 -35.89 37.87
N ALA A 865 -9.78 -36.39 37.64
CA ALA A 865 -10.79 -36.52 38.69
C ALA A 865 -10.34 -37.49 39.80
N HIS A 866 -9.73 -38.62 39.44
CA HIS A 866 -9.14 -39.56 40.39
C HIS A 866 -7.94 -38.98 41.13
N GLU A 867 -7.12 -38.16 40.48
CA GLU A 867 -6.02 -37.42 41.12
C GLU A 867 -6.55 -36.48 42.21
N VAL A 868 -7.63 -35.74 41.95
CA VAL A 868 -8.29 -34.87 42.93
C VAL A 868 -8.89 -35.67 44.09
N LEU A 869 -9.42 -36.86 43.82
CA LEU A 869 -9.94 -37.78 44.84
C LEU A 869 -8.84 -38.53 45.62
N GLY A 870 -7.58 -38.47 45.18
CA GLY A 870 -6.48 -39.24 45.75
C GLY A 870 -6.44 -40.72 45.34
N HIS A 871 -7.28 -41.15 44.39
CA HIS A 871 -7.33 -42.52 43.86
C HIS A 871 -6.20 -42.75 42.86
N THR A 872 -5.01 -42.97 43.39
CA THR A 872 -3.78 -42.78 42.61
C THR A 872 -3.54 -43.89 41.58
N ASP A 873 -3.93 -45.13 41.89
CA ASP A 873 -3.82 -46.26 40.97
C ASP A 873 -4.77 -46.11 39.77
N ASP A 874 -6.01 -45.70 40.03
CA ASP A 874 -7.01 -45.44 38.99
C ASP A 874 -6.59 -44.27 38.10
N ALA A 875 -6.07 -43.19 38.71
CA ALA A 875 -5.53 -42.05 37.96
C ALA A 875 -4.40 -42.49 37.01
N THR A 876 -3.47 -43.31 37.53
CA THR A 876 -2.34 -43.86 36.77
C THR A 876 -2.81 -44.69 35.59
N ALA A 877 -3.72 -45.65 35.81
CA ALA A 877 -4.20 -46.55 34.77
C ALA A 877 -4.85 -45.81 33.59
N HIS A 878 -5.71 -44.82 33.86
CA HIS A 878 -6.40 -44.07 32.81
C HIS A 878 -5.47 -43.11 32.05
N LEU A 879 -4.53 -42.46 32.74
CA LEU A 879 -3.55 -41.57 32.11
C LEU A 879 -2.55 -42.34 31.25
N GLU A 880 -2.09 -43.52 31.69
CA GLU A 880 -1.25 -44.41 30.89
C GLU A 880 -1.98 -44.91 29.64
N GLU A 881 -3.26 -45.24 29.75
CA GLU A 881 -4.07 -45.62 28.59
C GLU A 881 -4.22 -44.46 27.59
N ALA A 882 -4.50 -43.24 28.08
CA ALA A 882 -4.58 -42.04 27.24
C ALA A 882 -3.26 -41.78 26.50
N ILE A 883 -2.12 -41.85 27.21
CA ILE A 883 -0.78 -41.68 26.62
C ILE A 883 -0.55 -42.74 25.53
N ARG A 884 -0.82 -44.01 25.82
CA ARG A 884 -0.59 -45.12 24.89
C ARG A 884 -1.38 -44.96 23.59
N ILE A 885 -2.66 -44.57 23.68
CA ILE A 885 -3.53 -44.35 22.52
C ILE A 885 -3.08 -43.11 21.74
N ALA A 886 -2.72 -42.02 22.42
CA ALA A 886 -2.25 -40.81 21.77
C ALA A 886 -0.93 -41.07 21.01
N GLU A 887 0.02 -41.77 21.64
CA GLU A 887 1.29 -42.17 21.01
C GLU A 887 1.09 -43.07 19.79
N SER A 888 0.18 -44.04 19.84
CA SER A 888 -0.06 -44.93 18.70
C SER A 888 -0.59 -44.20 17.46
N HIS A 889 -1.16 -43.01 17.64
CA HIS A 889 -1.64 -42.15 16.55
C HIS A 889 -0.68 -40.99 16.24
N GLY A 890 0.34 -40.73 17.08
CA GLY A 890 1.20 -39.56 16.96
C GLY A 890 0.53 -38.25 17.40
N GLU A 891 -0.51 -38.33 18.24
CA GLU A 891 -1.16 -37.17 18.84
C GLU A 891 -0.29 -36.63 19.98
N SER A 892 0.02 -35.33 19.93
CA SER A 892 1.02 -34.70 20.79
C SER A 892 0.40 -33.90 21.94
N VAL A 893 -0.73 -33.24 21.71
CA VAL A 893 -1.35 -32.33 22.70
C VAL A 893 -1.87 -33.10 23.92
N THR A 894 -2.71 -34.11 23.71
CA THR A 894 -3.30 -34.90 24.79
C THR A 894 -2.27 -35.82 25.42
N CYS A 895 -1.32 -36.34 24.65
CA CYS A 895 -0.15 -37.05 25.17
C CYS A 895 0.66 -36.16 26.13
N GLY A 896 0.95 -34.91 25.76
CA GLY A 896 1.68 -33.96 26.58
C GLY A 896 0.93 -33.62 27.88
N ARG A 897 -0.36 -33.30 27.79
CA ARG A 897 -1.21 -32.98 28.95
C ARG A 897 -1.41 -34.17 29.90
N SER A 898 -1.55 -35.37 29.36
CA SER A 898 -1.65 -36.59 30.17
C SER A 898 -0.33 -36.96 30.83
N SER A 899 0.81 -36.75 30.14
CA SER A 899 2.15 -36.92 30.71
C SER A 899 2.40 -35.94 31.84
N LEU A 900 1.99 -34.68 31.69
CA LEU A 900 2.00 -33.67 32.76
C LEU A 900 1.22 -34.15 34.00
N THR A 901 -0.03 -34.57 33.79
CA THR A 901 -0.91 -34.99 34.90
C THR A 901 -0.38 -36.24 35.58
N LEU A 902 0.13 -37.21 34.81
CA LEU A 902 0.74 -38.41 35.36
C LEU A 902 2.04 -38.08 36.12
N GLY A 903 2.81 -37.10 35.64
CA GLY A 903 3.99 -36.60 36.35
C GLY A 903 3.64 -36.02 37.72
N LEU A 904 2.54 -35.27 37.83
CA LEU A 904 2.02 -34.77 39.10
C LEU A 904 1.61 -35.92 40.05
N VAL A 905 0.90 -36.91 39.53
CA VAL A 905 0.47 -38.11 40.27
C VAL A 905 1.70 -38.84 40.84
N MET A 906 2.72 -39.10 40.01
CA MET A 906 3.96 -39.75 40.44
C MET A 906 4.74 -38.93 41.47
N TRP A 907 4.78 -37.61 41.32
CA TRP A 907 5.43 -36.72 42.30
C TRP A 907 4.77 -36.82 43.68
N ARG A 908 3.43 -36.83 43.73
CA ARG A 908 2.69 -37.00 44.99
C ARG A 908 2.87 -38.39 45.62
N GLN A 909 3.07 -39.44 44.82
CA GLN A 909 3.43 -40.77 45.30
C GLN A 909 4.88 -40.88 45.80
N GLY A 910 5.72 -39.89 45.49
CA GLY A 910 7.14 -39.90 45.82
C GLY A 910 8.05 -40.58 44.79
N ASP A 911 7.51 -41.02 43.64
CA ASP A 911 8.30 -41.56 42.51
C ASP A 911 8.85 -40.42 41.64
N ARG A 912 9.95 -39.84 42.10
CA ARG A 912 10.54 -38.62 41.53
C ARG A 912 11.13 -38.85 40.14
N ASP A 913 11.84 -39.95 39.95
CA ASP A 913 12.52 -40.25 38.68
C ASP A 913 11.50 -40.40 37.55
N ARG A 914 10.38 -41.07 37.85
CA ARG A 914 9.28 -41.22 36.92
C ARG A 914 8.53 -39.90 36.70
N ALA A 915 8.30 -39.12 37.75
CA ALA A 915 7.70 -37.79 37.63
C ALA A 915 8.50 -36.87 36.70
N VAL A 916 9.82 -36.76 36.90
CA VAL A 916 10.71 -35.94 36.06
C VAL A 916 10.69 -36.43 34.61
N THR A 917 10.74 -37.75 34.39
CA THR A 917 10.71 -38.32 33.03
C THR A 917 9.43 -37.95 32.29
N LEU A 918 8.28 -38.06 32.97
CA LEU A 918 6.97 -37.73 32.39
C LEU A 918 6.80 -36.22 32.17
N LEU A 919 7.25 -35.38 33.10
CA LEU A 919 7.19 -33.92 32.98
C LEU A 919 8.08 -33.40 31.86
N ARG A 920 9.28 -33.98 31.68
CA ARG A 920 10.16 -33.64 30.55
C ARG A 920 9.52 -34.01 29.21
N LYS A 921 8.96 -35.21 29.11
CA LYS A 921 8.20 -35.63 27.92
C LYS A 921 7.02 -34.69 27.65
N GLY A 922 6.24 -34.35 28.68
CA GLY A 922 5.14 -33.39 28.58
C GLY A 922 5.60 -32.02 28.08
N LEU A 923 6.74 -31.54 28.58
CA LEU A 923 7.34 -30.27 28.20
C LEU A 923 7.90 -30.27 26.77
N GLU A 924 8.53 -31.36 26.33
CA GLU A 924 9.01 -31.53 24.95
C GLU A 924 7.85 -31.52 23.95
N LEU A 925 6.75 -32.22 24.28
CA LEU A 925 5.54 -32.20 23.47
C LEU A 925 4.87 -30.83 23.47
N ALA A 926 4.81 -30.15 24.63
CA ALA A 926 4.29 -28.79 24.73
C ALA A 926 5.12 -27.78 23.90
N ARG A 927 6.45 -27.94 23.84
CA ARG A 927 7.33 -27.17 22.95
C ARG A 927 7.02 -27.44 21.48
N LEU A 928 6.81 -28.70 21.11
CA LEU A 928 6.53 -29.11 19.73
C LEU A 928 5.24 -28.50 19.17
N VAL A 929 4.20 -28.39 19.99
CA VAL A 929 2.87 -27.86 19.59
C VAL A 929 2.65 -26.41 20.01
N ASP A 930 3.65 -25.78 20.63
CA ASP A 930 3.56 -24.43 21.20
C ASP A 930 2.30 -24.29 22.11
N ASP A 931 2.18 -25.21 23.09
CA ASP A 931 1.16 -25.20 24.16
C ASP A 931 1.75 -24.55 25.43
N PRO A 932 1.63 -23.22 25.59
CA PRO A 932 2.20 -22.52 26.74
C PRO A 932 1.54 -22.91 28.07
N LEU A 933 0.30 -23.43 28.05
CA LEU A 933 -0.39 -23.86 29.26
C LEU A 933 0.20 -25.18 29.78
N GLY A 934 0.39 -26.16 28.89
CA GLY A 934 1.08 -27.41 29.21
C GLY A 934 2.52 -27.16 29.69
N ALA A 935 3.25 -26.28 29.02
CA ALA A 935 4.62 -25.93 29.38
C ALA A 935 4.71 -25.27 30.77
N THR A 936 3.80 -24.34 31.08
CA THR A 936 3.77 -23.63 32.37
C THR A 936 3.68 -24.62 33.54
N TRP A 937 2.75 -25.57 33.48
CA TRP A 937 2.57 -26.56 34.55
C TRP A 937 3.72 -27.56 34.63
N CYS A 938 4.30 -27.97 33.50
CA CYS A 938 5.49 -28.83 33.52
C CYS A 938 6.66 -28.12 34.23
N ILE A 939 6.90 -26.85 33.88
CA ILE A 939 7.97 -26.03 34.49
C ILE A 939 7.71 -25.81 35.98
N GLU A 940 6.47 -25.53 36.37
CA GLU A 940 6.06 -25.32 37.76
C GLU A 940 6.34 -26.56 38.62
N ILE A 941 5.89 -27.75 38.19
CA ILE A 941 6.11 -28.99 38.95
C ILE A 941 7.61 -29.36 38.98
N LEU A 942 8.34 -29.13 37.88
CA LEU A 942 9.81 -29.29 37.87
C LEU A 942 10.50 -28.32 38.83
N ALA A 943 9.93 -27.14 39.07
CA ALA A 943 10.43 -26.21 40.08
C ALA A 943 10.23 -26.76 41.50
N TRP A 944 9.06 -27.35 41.78
CA TRP A 944 8.78 -27.98 43.08
C TRP A 944 9.69 -29.17 43.35
N ILE A 945 9.92 -30.02 42.34
CA ILE A 945 10.88 -31.12 42.42
C ILE A 945 12.29 -30.58 42.70
N SER A 946 12.69 -29.51 42.00
CA SER A 946 14.00 -28.87 42.20
C SER A 946 14.16 -28.31 43.62
N ALA A 947 13.12 -27.70 44.19
CA ALA A 947 13.16 -27.19 45.55
C ALA A 947 13.29 -28.33 46.57
N PHE A 948 12.56 -29.42 46.37
CA PHE A 948 12.64 -30.61 47.20
C PHE A 948 14.04 -31.25 47.17
N GLU A 949 14.71 -31.24 46.01
CA GLU A 949 16.09 -31.73 45.84
C GLU A 949 17.17 -30.76 46.37
N ASN A 950 16.78 -29.65 47.00
CA ASN A 950 17.67 -28.58 47.46
C ASN A 950 18.37 -27.79 46.33
N HIS A 951 17.89 -27.91 45.09
CA HIS A 951 18.30 -27.08 43.96
C HIS A 951 17.56 -25.72 43.98
N PHE A 952 17.62 -25.00 45.10
CA PHE A 952 16.78 -23.82 45.36
C PHE A 952 16.93 -22.70 44.31
N ARG A 953 18.15 -22.44 43.82
CA ARG A 953 18.36 -21.44 42.75
C ARG A 953 17.60 -21.82 41.48
N ARG A 954 17.64 -23.10 41.09
CA ARG A 954 16.93 -23.62 39.92
C ARG A 954 15.42 -23.51 40.12
N ALA A 955 14.92 -23.85 41.29
CA ALA A 955 13.50 -23.70 41.63
C ALA A 955 13.03 -22.25 41.50
N ALA A 956 13.79 -21.27 42.03
CA ALA A 956 13.44 -19.85 41.93
C ALA A 956 13.36 -19.35 40.47
N ILE A 957 14.29 -19.77 39.60
CA ILE A 957 14.29 -19.42 38.17
C ILE A 957 13.06 -20.04 37.47
N LEU A 958 12.79 -21.32 37.71
CA LEU A 958 11.67 -22.02 37.08
C LEU A 958 10.31 -21.48 37.53
N MET A 959 10.12 -21.20 38.83
CA MET A 959 8.88 -20.58 39.34
C MET A 959 8.64 -19.21 38.71
N ALA A 960 9.68 -18.38 38.61
CA ALA A 960 9.55 -17.06 38.00
C ALA A 960 9.26 -17.13 36.48
N ALA A 961 9.89 -18.07 35.77
CA ALA A 961 9.61 -18.32 34.36
C ALA A 961 8.16 -18.81 34.15
N ALA A 962 7.68 -19.76 34.98
CA ALA A 962 6.31 -20.23 34.95
C ALA A 962 5.30 -19.10 35.22
N GLU A 963 5.60 -18.19 36.15
CA GLU A 963 4.76 -17.02 36.44
C GLU A 963 4.69 -16.04 35.25
N VAL A 964 5.78 -15.81 34.53
CA VAL A 964 5.75 -15.01 33.30
C VAL A 964 4.88 -15.67 32.22
N LEU A 965 5.02 -16.98 32.03
CA LEU A 965 4.20 -17.72 31.07
C LEU A 965 2.71 -17.70 31.46
N ARG A 966 2.40 -17.90 32.74
CA ARG A 966 1.03 -17.83 33.29
C ARG A 966 0.37 -16.48 33.00
N ARG A 967 1.08 -15.37 33.28
CA ARG A 967 0.60 -14.01 32.98
C ARG A 967 0.34 -13.79 31.49
N ARG A 968 1.14 -14.40 30.60
CA ARG A 968 0.96 -14.30 29.14
C ARG A 968 -0.24 -15.07 28.61
N VAL A 969 -0.54 -16.25 29.19
CA VAL A 969 -1.68 -17.07 28.78
C VAL A 969 -3.00 -16.48 29.28
N GLY A 970 -2.98 -15.69 30.36
CA GLY A 970 -4.15 -14.95 30.85
C GLY A 970 -5.25 -15.83 31.44
N THR A 971 -4.94 -17.09 31.73
CA THR A 971 -5.82 -18.05 32.41
C THR A 971 -5.62 -17.99 33.91
N SER A 972 -6.73 -17.99 34.64
CA SER A 972 -6.76 -18.22 36.07
C SER A 972 -6.28 -19.63 36.40
N THR A 973 -5.78 -19.78 37.61
CA THR A 973 -4.94 -20.84 38.18
C THR A 973 -5.58 -22.25 38.25
N LEU A 974 -6.65 -22.55 37.51
CA LEU A 974 -7.60 -23.65 37.79
C LEU A 974 -7.71 -24.69 36.67
N GLN A 975 -6.60 -25.23 36.17
CA GLN A 975 -6.66 -26.49 35.39
C GLN A 975 -6.40 -27.73 36.23
N ILE A 976 -5.79 -27.59 37.41
CA ILE A 976 -5.63 -28.67 38.38
C ILE A 976 -6.04 -28.10 39.75
N PRO A 977 -7.22 -28.47 40.27
CA PRO A 977 -7.68 -28.03 41.59
C PRO A 977 -6.64 -28.33 42.69
N ASN A 978 -6.55 -27.46 43.70
CA ASN A 978 -5.73 -27.63 44.92
C ASN A 978 -4.19 -27.52 44.78
N LEU A 979 -3.64 -26.92 43.72
CA LEU A 979 -2.18 -26.76 43.55
C LEU A 979 -1.56 -25.49 44.16
N THR A 980 -2.36 -24.49 44.56
CA THR A 980 -1.85 -23.22 45.12
C THR A 980 -0.99 -23.42 46.36
N GLY A 981 -1.35 -24.38 47.23
CA GLY A 981 -0.59 -24.68 48.45
C GLY A 981 0.83 -25.20 48.18
N SER A 982 1.01 -25.99 47.11
CA SER A 982 2.34 -26.51 46.73
C SER A 982 3.28 -25.43 46.21
N HIS A 983 2.75 -24.45 45.48
CA HIS A 983 3.51 -23.28 45.04
C HIS A 983 3.98 -22.43 46.23
N GLU A 984 3.06 -22.07 47.14
CA GLU A 984 3.37 -21.22 48.30
C GLU A 984 4.40 -21.88 49.22
N GLU A 985 4.28 -23.19 49.46
CA GLU A 985 5.24 -23.97 50.25
C GLU A 985 6.62 -23.98 49.58
N CYS A 986 6.67 -24.28 48.29
CA CYS A 986 7.92 -24.32 47.52
C CYS A 986 8.62 -22.95 47.51
N GLU A 987 7.87 -21.88 47.28
CA GLU A 987 8.41 -20.52 47.29
C GLU A 987 8.97 -20.16 48.67
N LEU A 988 8.22 -20.44 49.74
CA LEU A 988 8.63 -20.15 51.11
C LEU A 988 9.90 -20.91 51.51
N VAL A 989 10.00 -22.20 51.19
CA VAL A 989 11.20 -23.02 51.44
C VAL A 989 12.39 -22.50 50.63
N THR A 990 12.17 -22.19 49.35
CA THR A 990 13.21 -21.67 48.45
C THR A 990 13.74 -20.31 48.91
N ARG A 991 12.84 -19.39 49.29
CA ARG A 991 13.19 -18.05 49.77
C ARG A 991 13.92 -18.08 51.11
N ARG A 992 13.51 -18.95 52.04
CA ARG A 992 14.21 -19.14 53.33
C ARG A 992 15.63 -19.69 53.13
N SER A 993 15.81 -20.61 52.18
CA SER A 993 17.10 -21.29 51.96
C SER A 993 18.10 -20.42 51.19
N LEU A 994 17.66 -19.65 50.19
CA LEU A 994 18.52 -18.75 49.40
C LEU A 994 18.79 -17.39 50.06
N GLY A 995 17.87 -16.94 50.92
CA GLY A 995 17.82 -15.56 51.39
C GLY A 995 17.27 -14.59 50.33
N GLN A 996 16.77 -13.44 50.78
CA GLN A 996 15.98 -12.53 49.95
C GLN A 996 16.72 -12.03 48.70
N ARG A 997 17.99 -11.65 48.81
CA ARG A 997 18.76 -11.11 47.67
C ARG A 997 18.99 -12.15 46.57
N ALA A 998 19.41 -13.36 46.94
CA ALA A 998 19.70 -14.40 45.96
C ALA A 998 18.42 -14.96 45.32
N PHE A 999 17.32 -15.01 46.10
CA PHE A 999 15.99 -15.31 45.57
C PHE A 999 15.57 -14.27 44.52
N THR A 1000 15.62 -12.96 44.84
CA THR A 1000 15.25 -11.90 43.89
C THR A 1000 16.11 -11.92 42.63
N ALA A 1001 17.41 -12.17 42.72
CA ALA A 1001 18.28 -12.29 41.55
C ALA A 1001 17.91 -13.48 40.65
N ALA A 1002 17.64 -14.64 41.26
CA ALA A 1002 17.22 -15.85 40.53
C ALA A 1002 15.82 -15.68 39.91
N SER A 1003 14.89 -15.02 40.60
CA SER A 1003 13.58 -14.70 40.05
C SER A 1003 13.69 -13.76 38.85
N HIS A 1004 14.53 -12.73 38.94
CA HIS A 1004 14.75 -11.81 37.81
C HIS A 1004 15.34 -12.54 36.59
N GLU A 1005 16.29 -13.45 36.79
CA GLU A 1005 16.81 -14.30 35.71
C GLU A 1005 15.68 -15.09 35.03
N GLY A 1006 14.82 -15.76 35.81
CA GLY A 1006 13.65 -16.47 35.28
C GLY A 1006 12.66 -15.57 34.54
N GLU A 1007 12.41 -14.36 35.03
CA GLU A 1007 11.51 -13.38 34.40
C GLU A 1007 12.01 -12.93 33.02
N THR A 1008 13.31 -12.95 32.79
CA THR A 1008 13.93 -12.53 31.52
C THR A 1008 13.99 -13.63 30.46
N LEU A 1009 13.67 -14.89 30.80
CA LEU A 1009 13.71 -16.00 29.87
C LEU A 1009 12.59 -15.88 28.82
N SER A 1010 12.94 -16.09 27.54
CA SER A 1010 11.94 -16.35 26.50
C SER A 1010 11.27 -17.71 26.73
N PHE A 1011 10.15 -17.98 26.04
CA PHE A 1011 9.47 -19.28 26.12
C PHE A 1011 10.43 -20.45 25.85
N ASP A 1012 11.15 -20.42 24.73
CA ASP A 1012 12.12 -21.46 24.38
C ASP A 1012 13.27 -21.56 25.37
N ALA A 1013 13.77 -20.42 25.87
CA ALA A 1013 14.85 -20.42 26.85
C ALA A 1013 14.39 -21.01 28.20
N ALA A 1014 13.16 -20.72 28.63
CA ALA A 1014 12.56 -21.30 29.83
C ALA A 1014 12.37 -22.81 29.68
N VAL A 1015 11.88 -23.27 28.52
CA VAL A 1015 11.73 -24.69 28.22
C VAL A 1015 13.08 -25.40 28.23
N SER A 1016 14.08 -24.91 27.50
CA SER A 1016 15.41 -25.53 27.46
C SER A 1016 16.09 -25.55 28.83
N TYR A 1017 15.95 -24.47 29.62
CA TYR A 1017 16.45 -24.42 31.00
C TYR A 1017 15.78 -25.49 31.89
N ALA A 1018 14.46 -25.67 31.76
CA ALA A 1018 13.70 -26.68 32.48
C ALA A 1018 14.06 -28.12 32.05
N LEU A 1019 14.35 -28.35 30.77
CA LEU A 1019 14.85 -29.63 30.26
C LEU A 1019 16.31 -29.92 30.68
N GLY A 1020 17.05 -28.89 31.12
CA GLY A 1020 18.47 -29.02 31.42
C GLY A 1020 19.34 -29.08 30.15
N GLU A 1021 18.78 -28.62 29.02
CA GLU A 1021 19.52 -28.40 27.78
C GLU A 1021 20.45 -27.19 27.96
N ALA A 1022 21.56 -27.16 27.22
CA ALA A 1022 22.28 -25.90 27.07
C ALA A 1022 21.28 -24.87 26.50
N PRO A 1023 21.24 -23.63 27.02
CA PRO A 1023 20.33 -22.63 26.49
C PRO A 1023 20.53 -22.57 24.98
N PRO A 1024 19.45 -22.59 24.17
CA PRO A 1024 19.58 -22.47 22.73
C PRO A 1024 20.45 -21.25 22.51
N ALA A 1025 21.55 -21.42 21.76
CA ALA A 1025 22.46 -20.32 21.47
C ALA A 1025 21.57 -19.18 21.00
N ALA A 1026 21.49 -18.10 21.78
CA ALA A 1026 20.68 -16.96 21.42
C ALA A 1026 21.04 -16.65 19.96
N PRO A 1027 20.06 -16.43 19.06
CA PRO A 1027 20.39 -15.99 17.70
C PRO A 1027 21.37 -14.85 17.89
N PRO A 1028 22.57 -14.92 17.28
CA PRO A 1028 23.75 -14.23 17.79
C PRO A 1028 23.37 -12.80 18.07
N ARG A 1029 23.20 -12.47 19.35
CA ARG A 1029 23.19 -11.08 19.77
C ARG A 1029 24.60 -10.67 19.44
N ALA A 1030 24.75 -9.95 18.34
CA ALA A 1030 26.03 -9.40 17.93
C ALA A 1030 26.59 -8.71 19.17
N ASP A 1031 27.57 -9.33 19.80
CA ASP A 1031 28.22 -8.78 20.97
C ASP A 1031 28.91 -7.50 20.47
N PRO A 1032 28.38 -6.30 20.76
CA PRO A 1032 28.85 -5.08 20.13
C PRO A 1032 30.31 -4.80 20.50
N THR A 1033 30.76 -5.42 21.59
CA THR A 1033 32.09 -5.27 22.17
C THR A 1033 33.18 -6.00 21.37
N ALA A 1034 32.82 -7.09 20.66
CA ALA A 1034 33.73 -7.87 19.82
C ALA A 1034 33.95 -7.25 18.43
N ALA A 1035 33.08 -6.32 18.00
CA ALA A 1035 33.13 -5.70 16.67
C ALA A 1035 34.16 -4.56 16.56
N LEU A 1036 34.55 -3.92 17.67
CA LEU A 1036 35.49 -2.79 17.65
C LEU A 1036 36.95 -3.26 17.68
N THR A 1037 37.72 -2.82 16.71
CA THR A 1037 39.18 -2.95 16.69
C THR A 1037 39.80 -2.21 17.89
N ALA A 1038 41.03 -2.56 18.28
CA ALA A 1038 41.75 -1.85 19.35
C ALA A 1038 41.82 -0.33 19.12
N ARG A 1039 41.90 0.08 17.84
CA ARG A 1039 41.94 1.49 17.45
C ARG A 1039 40.59 2.19 17.58
N GLU A 1040 39.51 1.49 17.25
CA GLU A 1040 38.14 2.00 17.42
C GLU A 1040 37.77 2.12 18.91
N ARG A 1041 38.23 1.21 19.78
CA ARG A 1041 38.05 1.34 21.24
C ARG A 1041 38.74 2.59 21.80
N GLN A 1042 40.00 2.84 21.43
CA GLN A 1042 40.69 4.09 21.82
C GLN A 1042 39.95 5.34 21.35
N VAL A 1043 39.36 5.32 20.15
CA VAL A 1043 38.57 6.44 19.64
C VAL A 1043 37.26 6.59 20.43
N ALA A 1044 36.57 5.48 20.77
CA ALA A 1044 35.37 5.50 21.59
C ALA A 1044 35.63 6.10 22.99
N ASP A 1045 36.74 5.73 23.64
CA ASP A 1045 37.14 6.27 24.94
C ASP A 1045 37.39 7.79 24.89
N LEU A 1046 38.03 8.27 23.82
CA LEU A 1046 38.26 9.71 23.62
C LEU A 1046 36.97 10.47 23.28
N VAL A 1047 36.00 9.82 22.62
CA VAL A 1047 34.65 10.37 22.41
C VAL A 1047 33.92 10.50 23.75
N ALA A 1048 34.03 9.50 24.64
CA ALA A 1048 33.43 9.52 25.98
C ALA A 1048 33.99 10.63 26.87
N GLN A 1049 35.27 10.98 26.69
CA GLN A 1049 35.91 12.13 27.33
C GLN A 1049 35.49 13.49 26.73
N GLY A 1050 34.57 13.51 25.76
CA GLY A 1050 34.05 14.73 25.14
C GLY A 1050 34.96 15.36 24.08
N LEU A 1051 36.02 14.67 23.64
CA LEU A 1051 36.93 15.24 22.64
C LEU A 1051 36.26 15.31 21.25
N THR A 1052 36.51 16.40 20.53
CA THR A 1052 36.07 16.57 19.13
C THR A 1052 36.94 15.77 18.15
N ASN A 1053 36.48 15.52 16.92
CA ASN A 1053 37.28 14.82 15.89
C ASN A 1053 38.65 15.48 15.66
N LYS A 1054 38.74 16.82 15.76
CA LYS A 1054 40.00 17.56 15.67
C LYS A 1054 40.94 17.25 16.84
N ALA A 1055 40.39 17.17 18.06
CA ALA A 1055 41.16 16.85 19.26
C ALA A 1055 41.58 15.35 19.29
N ILE A 1056 40.71 14.44 18.86
CA ILE A 1056 41.02 13.01 18.70
C ILE A 1056 42.14 12.82 17.67
N ALA A 1057 42.06 13.51 16.54
CA ALA A 1057 43.08 13.49 15.50
C ALA A 1057 44.46 13.96 16.01
N ALA A 1058 44.50 15.06 16.76
CA ALA A 1058 45.73 15.55 17.39
C ALA A 1058 46.28 14.57 18.45
N ARG A 1059 45.41 13.98 19.27
CA ARG A 1059 45.78 13.05 20.36
C ARG A 1059 46.33 11.72 19.82
N LEU A 1060 45.76 11.24 18.71
CA LEU A 1060 46.10 9.95 18.11
C LEU A 1060 47.11 10.07 16.95
N VAL A 1061 47.57 11.29 16.62
CA VAL A 1061 48.47 11.61 15.50
C VAL A 1061 47.95 11.03 14.18
N ILE A 1062 46.67 11.29 13.89
CA ILE A 1062 45.99 10.88 12.65
C ILE A 1062 45.30 12.08 12.00
N SER A 1063 44.88 11.96 10.74
CA SER A 1063 44.11 13.02 10.09
C SER A 1063 42.71 13.17 10.72
N GLN A 1064 42.14 14.37 10.68
CA GLN A 1064 40.77 14.62 11.16
C GLN A 1064 39.73 13.75 10.45
N ARG A 1065 39.95 13.44 9.16
CA ARG A 1065 39.10 12.55 8.36
C ARG A 1065 39.18 11.10 8.83
N THR A 1066 40.36 10.65 9.26
CA THR A 1066 40.57 9.31 9.82
C THR A 1066 39.90 9.17 11.19
N ALA A 1067 39.98 10.18 12.05
CA ALA A 1067 39.27 10.19 13.33
C ALA A 1067 37.74 10.16 13.13
N GLN A 1068 37.22 10.93 12.16
CA GLN A 1068 35.81 10.90 11.79
C GLN A 1068 35.36 9.52 11.27
N GLY A 1069 36.13 8.90 10.36
CA GLY A 1069 35.82 7.57 9.84
C GLY A 1069 35.78 6.49 10.93
N HIS A 1070 36.67 6.55 11.92
CA HIS A 1070 36.61 5.64 13.06
C HIS A 1070 35.36 5.85 13.92
N VAL A 1071 34.94 7.09 14.16
CA VAL A 1071 33.69 7.38 14.89
C VAL A 1071 32.47 6.88 14.11
N GLU A 1072 32.41 7.09 12.79
CA GLU A 1072 31.34 6.59 11.94
C GLU A 1072 31.28 5.05 11.91
N HIS A 1073 32.43 4.38 11.88
CA HIS A 1073 32.50 2.92 11.99
C HIS A 1073 32.06 2.41 13.36
N ILE A 1074 32.41 3.10 14.45
CA ILE A 1074 31.94 2.75 15.80
C ILE A 1074 30.41 2.87 15.88
N LEU A 1075 29.84 3.96 15.39
CA LEU A 1075 28.39 4.15 15.33
C LEU A 1075 27.70 3.05 14.51
N ALA A 1076 28.24 2.72 13.34
CA ALA A 1076 27.70 1.68 12.48
C ALA A 1076 27.79 0.27 13.11
N LYS A 1077 28.92 -0.06 13.75
CA LYS A 1077 29.15 -1.37 14.39
C LYS A 1077 28.34 -1.56 15.67
N LEU A 1078 28.10 -0.48 16.42
CA LEU A 1078 27.31 -0.51 17.66
C LEU A 1078 25.82 -0.21 17.44
N GLY A 1079 25.40 0.13 16.21
CA GLY A 1079 24.02 0.49 15.88
C GLY A 1079 23.58 1.87 16.38
N PHE A 1080 24.50 2.69 16.88
CA PHE A 1080 24.21 4.01 17.46
C PHE A 1080 24.00 5.09 16.40
N SER A 1081 23.17 6.07 16.74
CA SER A 1081 22.85 7.24 15.91
C SER A 1081 23.58 8.51 16.37
N SER A 1082 24.21 8.53 17.54
CA SER A 1082 24.90 9.72 18.05
C SER A 1082 26.17 9.44 18.85
N ARG A 1083 27.06 10.44 18.90
CA ARG A 1083 28.27 10.41 19.75
C ARG A 1083 27.95 10.30 21.24
N ALA A 1084 26.79 10.83 21.66
CA ALA A 1084 26.32 10.73 23.04
C ALA A 1084 26.07 9.27 23.43
N GLN A 1085 25.57 8.45 22.50
CA GLN A 1085 25.39 7.01 22.74
C GLN A 1085 26.72 6.25 22.82
N ILE A 1086 27.75 6.65 22.06
CA ILE A 1086 29.12 6.11 22.24
C ILE A 1086 29.61 6.43 23.65
N ALA A 1087 29.44 7.67 24.11
CA ALA A 1087 29.87 8.09 25.44
C ALA A 1087 29.12 7.35 26.56
N ALA A 1088 27.80 7.21 26.44
CA ALA A 1088 26.97 6.46 27.37
C ALA A 1088 27.38 4.97 27.43
N TRP A 1089 27.59 4.35 26.26
CA TRP A 1089 28.02 2.95 26.16
C TRP A 1089 29.41 2.68 26.73
N VAL A 1090 30.39 3.58 26.52
CA VAL A 1090 31.72 3.46 27.14
C VAL A 1090 31.61 3.57 28.66
N THR A 1091 30.73 4.44 29.17
CA THR A 1091 30.50 4.63 30.61
C THR A 1091 29.84 3.39 31.23
N GLU A 1092 28.81 2.84 30.58
CA GLU A 1092 28.16 1.59 30.97
C GLU A 1092 29.14 0.40 31.00
N GLN A 1093 30.11 0.35 30.07
CA GLN A 1093 31.15 -0.67 30.06
C GLN A 1093 32.24 -0.51 31.12
N ALA A 1094 32.52 0.72 31.53
CA ALA A 1094 33.43 0.98 32.64
C ALA A 1094 32.83 0.47 33.96
N ASP A 1095 31.52 0.65 34.14
CA ASP A 1095 30.77 0.17 35.31
C ASP A 1095 30.60 -1.36 35.34
N THR A 1096 30.71 -2.06 34.20
CA THR A 1096 30.70 -3.54 34.15
C THR A 1096 32.09 -4.17 34.34
N ARG A 1097 33.16 -3.38 34.40
CA ARG A 1097 34.56 -3.84 34.56
C ARG A 1097 35.20 -3.46 35.91
N GLY A 1098 34.53 -2.66 36.73
CA GLY A 1098 34.86 -2.42 38.15
C GLY A 1098 34.07 -3.37 39.04
#